data_AF-A0A1H8A656-F1
#
_entry.id   AF-A0A1H8A656-F1
#
_cell.length_a   1.000
_cell.length_b   1.000
_cell.length_c   1.000
_cell.angle_alpha   90.00
_cell.angle_beta   90.00
_cell.angle_gamma   90.00
#
_symmetry.space_group_name_H-M   'P 1'
#
loop_
_entity.id
_entity.type
_entity.pdbx_description
1 polymer ?
#
loop_
_entity_poly.entity_id
_entity_poly.type
_entity_poly.pdbx_seq_one_letter_code
_entity_poly.pdbx_strand_id
1 'polypeptide(L)'
;MKAFKRGLLIGITLMLILSLIPNLPAQAAGEPVLQVALKNYLGNVKEITLNPEVDYSTNLGDTKLVAKQSYRLTINNGNIVLFRGTSEIGRGTTIDIKPLQGNGPVSINTRPYLGTFRFVIENGNLRPINSIGLEDYLKGVVPAEMPALWNMEALKAQAVTARTYAMGYPNRVIDDTQGYQVYSGYAWHERSTEAVQSTVGQAITYGGKAIGSAALFSSSNGGKTESNFNAWGNAALPYLVIKDDPFDPKTAWNFSIKKQQIDVSKLDLSKANLWWNTVKESEQTAVITNIKNWLKTNGYSGKDIKIAAVPTLSLHAQGSGGRVSKGSITLEFLVKEQEKAVLNRLKLIDVPASRIRAMTGTTIMKSYLVNKIDSSGDSILVSGAGFGHGIGMSQYGAKKAGELGKNYKEILGFYFDKTTVTSVYQVAPVAVVVEPASAPVVTAPVPVEPTPVTEPVMSAPVVVTPVAEADVKDTLAPTIGSVKTTLDSSKQQVNLSFAVNEAAKVSVYVKDPKGAITGFLVKDLQRAAGNQTLTWDVSKVNNGNYSFGIIAVDGSNNRGSALVSYALNKPAPVKVAPKKKDTKAPTIKTVKTSFDTKKNQVKVSFATNETAKVTVQVKDSKGKVLSTLLNNSNKAAGNQAVVWNVSKVNNGKYTIVITAADSSNNKGTASSAYTLNKPKPAPNKMTGKVNVNVLNIRSTASTKGKIVGTVRRNQTVTVLQKTGSWYKIQYGRKTGFVAGQYLSNVK
;
A
#
# COMPACT_ATOMS: atom_id res chain seq x y z
N MET A 1 -62.88 7.85 16.48
CA MET A 1 -62.09 8.49 17.56
C MET A 1 -61.83 7.60 18.79
N LYS A 2 -62.73 6.68 19.21
CA LYS A 2 -62.50 5.80 20.38
C LYS A 2 -61.41 4.72 20.20
N ALA A 3 -61.22 4.20 18.99
CA ALA A 3 -60.18 3.18 18.71
C ALA A 3 -58.75 3.74 18.76
N PHE A 4 -58.56 5.00 18.35
CA PHE A 4 -57.26 5.66 18.33
C PHE A 4 -56.75 6.00 19.75
N LYS A 5 -57.67 6.36 20.66
CA LYS A 5 -57.32 6.60 22.08
C LYS A 5 -56.96 5.32 22.84
N ARG A 6 -57.51 4.15 22.46
CA ARG A 6 -57.14 2.85 23.07
C ARG A 6 -55.76 2.37 22.62
N GLY A 7 -55.39 2.58 21.36
CA GLY A 7 -54.05 2.23 20.85
C GLY A 7 -52.95 3.11 21.47
N LEU A 8 -53.21 4.40 21.66
CA LEU A 8 -52.26 5.33 22.28
C LEU A 8 -52.02 5.01 23.76
N LEU A 9 -53.07 4.62 24.50
CA LEU A 9 -52.95 4.25 25.91
C LEU A 9 -52.14 2.96 26.09
N ILE A 10 -52.37 1.94 25.25
CA ILE A 10 -51.61 0.67 25.30
C ILE A 10 -50.12 0.91 24.96
N GLY A 11 -49.82 1.79 24.01
CA GLY A 11 -48.44 2.15 23.66
C GLY A 11 -47.69 2.87 24.77
N ILE A 12 -48.35 3.77 25.50
CA ILE A 12 -47.75 4.50 26.63
C ILE A 12 -47.53 3.56 27.83
N THR A 13 -48.47 2.64 28.11
CA THR A 13 -48.30 1.64 29.18
C THR A 13 -47.17 0.66 28.86
N LEU A 14 -47.01 0.26 27.60
CA LEU A 14 -45.90 -0.62 27.19
C LEU A 14 -44.53 0.08 27.28
N MET A 15 -44.46 1.37 26.95
CA MET A 15 -43.25 2.19 27.15
C MET A 15 -42.89 2.37 28.62
N LEU A 16 -43.88 2.55 29.51
CA LEU A 16 -43.64 2.64 30.95
C LEU A 16 -43.15 1.29 31.53
N ILE A 17 -43.69 0.16 31.07
CA ILE A 17 -43.27 -1.17 31.53
C ILE A 17 -41.84 -1.49 31.06
N LEU A 18 -41.43 -1.09 29.85
CA LEU A 18 -40.04 -1.23 29.40
C LEU A 18 -39.05 -0.33 30.17
N SER A 19 -39.51 0.81 30.72
CA SER A 19 -38.68 1.70 31.54
C SER A 19 -38.49 1.22 32.99
N LEU A 20 -39.25 0.20 33.41
CA LEU A 20 -39.19 -0.41 34.74
C LEU A 20 -38.39 -1.72 34.77
N ILE A 21 -37.79 -2.13 33.65
CA ILE A 21 -36.82 -3.24 33.66
C ILE A 21 -35.53 -2.68 34.28
N PRO A 22 -35.12 -3.12 35.48
CA PRO A 22 -33.83 -2.72 36.03
C PRO A 22 -32.75 -3.08 35.01
N ASN A 23 -31.84 -2.13 34.73
CA ASN A 23 -30.64 -2.39 33.95
C ASN A 23 -29.90 -3.57 34.61
N LEU A 24 -30.12 -4.78 34.10
CA LEU A 24 -29.30 -5.93 34.46
C LEU A 24 -27.87 -5.53 34.07
N PRO A 25 -26.91 -5.48 35.02
CA PRO A 25 -25.53 -5.20 34.67
C PRO A 25 -25.11 -6.26 33.65
N ALA A 26 -24.68 -5.81 32.47
CA ALA A 26 -24.11 -6.70 31.49
C ALA A 26 -22.97 -7.46 32.17
N GLN A 27 -23.12 -8.78 32.28
CA GLN A 27 -22.11 -9.62 32.92
C GLN A 27 -20.79 -9.41 32.19
N ALA A 28 -19.74 -8.97 32.91
CA ALA A 28 -18.46 -8.68 32.31
C ALA A 28 -17.96 -9.93 31.56
N ALA A 29 -17.53 -9.76 30.31
CA ALA A 29 -16.97 -10.85 29.52
C ALA A 29 -15.76 -11.46 30.24
N GLY A 30 -15.53 -12.76 30.05
CA GLY A 30 -14.31 -13.42 30.52
C GLY A 30 -13.09 -13.04 29.68
N GLU A 31 -11.90 -13.39 30.18
CA GLU A 31 -10.63 -13.15 29.49
C GLU A 31 -10.63 -13.77 28.06
N PRO A 32 -10.29 -12.98 27.02
CA PRO A 32 -10.13 -13.50 25.67
C PRO A 32 -8.94 -14.47 25.54
N VAL A 33 -9.08 -15.48 24.68
CA VAL A 33 -7.98 -16.35 24.25
C VAL A 33 -7.50 -15.92 22.87
N LEU A 34 -6.19 -15.72 22.72
CA LEU A 34 -5.55 -15.37 21.46
C LEU A 34 -4.95 -16.60 20.78
N GLN A 35 -4.92 -16.58 19.44
CA GLN A 35 -4.23 -17.57 18.62
C GLN A 35 -3.07 -16.92 17.88
N VAL A 36 -1.84 -17.39 18.11
CA VAL A 36 -0.61 -16.79 17.59
C VAL A 36 0.20 -17.82 16.81
N ALA A 37 0.34 -17.62 15.51
CA ALA A 37 1.25 -18.39 14.66
C ALA A 37 2.70 -17.96 14.93
N LEU A 38 3.54 -18.90 15.36
CA LEU A 38 4.92 -18.63 15.73
C LEU A 38 5.80 -18.60 14.48
N LYS A 39 6.12 -17.42 13.95
CA LYS A 39 6.87 -17.15 12.72
C LYS A 39 8.22 -16.49 12.97
N ASN A 40 8.27 -15.52 13.87
CA ASN A 40 9.38 -14.61 14.07
C ASN A 40 10.65 -15.35 14.52
N TYR A 41 10.57 -16.09 15.63
CA TYR A 41 11.72 -16.80 16.19
C TYR A 41 11.93 -18.18 15.57
N LEU A 42 10.85 -18.82 15.12
CA LEU A 42 10.90 -20.18 14.60
C LEU A 42 11.29 -20.22 13.12
N GLY A 43 10.93 -19.20 12.34
CA GLY A 43 11.17 -19.17 10.91
C GLY A 43 10.45 -20.28 10.13
N ASN A 44 11.03 -20.71 9.02
CA ASN A 44 10.54 -21.81 8.20
C ASN A 44 11.34 -23.08 8.52
N VAL A 45 10.74 -24.00 9.28
CA VAL A 45 11.38 -25.24 9.72
C VAL A 45 10.57 -26.45 9.30
N LYS A 46 11.24 -27.56 9.01
CA LYS A 46 10.59 -28.86 8.75
C LYS A 46 10.54 -29.77 9.97
N GLU A 47 11.29 -29.41 11.00
CA GLU A 47 11.44 -30.17 12.23
C GLU A 47 11.42 -29.24 13.44
N ILE A 48 10.81 -29.69 14.54
CA ILE A 48 10.67 -28.97 15.80
C ILE A 48 10.90 -29.95 16.95
N THR A 49 11.59 -29.51 18.00
CA THR A 49 11.68 -30.22 19.28
C THR A 49 10.65 -29.68 20.26
N LEU A 50 10.00 -30.56 21.03
CA LEU A 50 9.10 -30.20 22.13
C LEU A 50 9.65 -30.77 23.44
N ASN A 51 9.76 -29.92 24.47
CA ASN A 51 10.16 -30.32 25.82
C ASN A 51 9.14 -29.75 26.82
N PRO A 52 8.07 -30.49 27.15
CA PRO A 52 7.05 -30.03 28.07
C PRO A 52 7.52 -30.13 29.53
N GLU A 53 7.18 -29.13 30.35
CA GLU A 53 7.49 -29.10 31.78
C GLU A 53 6.43 -29.81 32.64
N VAL A 54 5.23 -30.00 32.08
CA VAL A 54 4.10 -30.73 32.65
C VAL A 54 3.57 -31.72 31.63
N ASP A 55 2.64 -32.60 32.03
CA ASP A 55 2.02 -33.52 31.07
C ASP A 55 1.08 -32.79 30.10
N TYR A 56 1.09 -33.20 28.83
CA TYR A 56 0.17 -32.74 27.79
C TYR A 56 -0.61 -33.90 27.18
N SER A 57 -1.92 -33.70 27.00
CA SER A 57 -2.72 -34.54 26.09
C SER A 57 -2.45 -34.16 24.64
N THR A 58 -2.60 -35.12 23.72
CA THR A 58 -2.59 -34.88 22.27
C THR A 58 -3.93 -35.24 21.63
N ASN A 59 -4.14 -34.86 20.37
CA ASN A 59 -5.26 -35.36 19.54
C ASN A 59 -4.97 -36.72 18.86
N LEU A 60 -3.89 -37.41 19.24
CA LEU A 60 -3.44 -38.67 18.63
C LEU A 60 -3.84 -39.89 19.48
N GLY A 61 -5.13 -40.01 19.78
CA GLY A 61 -5.67 -41.06 20.67
C GLY A 61 -5.13 -40.91 22.10
N ASP A 62 -4.68 -42.01 22.70
CA ASP A 62 -4.18 -42.05 24.09
C ASP A 62 -2.75 -41.49 24.25
N THR A 63 -2.16 -40.98 23.16
CA THR A 63 -0.80 -40.43 23.19
C THR A 63 -0.74 -39.17 24.05
N LYS A 64 0.17 -39.17 25.03
CA LYS A 64 0.48 -38.03 25.90
C LYS A 64 1.94 -37.64 25.76
N LEU A 65 2.24 -36.35 25.94
CA LEU A 65 3.61 -35.89 26.16
C LEU A 65 3.84 -35.81 27.66
N VAL A 66 4.78 -36.60 28.16
CA VAL A 66 5.12 -36.68 29.59
C VAL A 66 6.10 -35.57 29.93
N ALA A 67 5.90 -34.97 31.10
CA ALA A 67 6.77 -33.93 31.64
C ALA A 67 8.25 -34.34 31.58
N LYS A 68 9.12 -33.36 31.26
CA LYS A 68 10.58 -33.49 31.21
C LYS A 68 11.12 -34.48 30.15
N GLN A 69 10.27 -35.02 29.28
CA GLN A 69 10.70 -35.83 28.13
C GLN A 69 10.88 -34.97 26.88
N SER A 70 11.72 -35.40 25.94
CA SER A 70 11.93 -34.72 24.67
C SER A 70 11.22 -35.42 23.52
N TYR A 71 10.53 -34.63 22.70
CA TYR A 71 9.80 -35.09 21.53
C TYR A 71 10.23 -34.33 20.29
N ARG A 72 10.04 -34.95 19.13
CA ARG A 72 10.39 -34.34 17.84
C ARG A 72 9.20 -34.43 16.89
N LEU A 73 8.84 -33.31 16.29
CA LEU A 73 7.86 -33.21 15.22
C LEU A 73 8.58 -33.02 13.89
N THR A 74 8.21 -33.77 12.86
CA THR A 74 8.75 -33.61 11.50
C THR A 74 7.65 -33.77 10.45
N ILE A 75 7.90 -33.30 9.23
CA ILE A 75 6.98 -33.48 8.09
C ILE A 75 7.39 -34.68 7.26
N ASN A 76 6.48 -35.63 7.09
CA ASN A 76 6.66 -36.76 6.19
C ASN A 76 5.39 -36.99 5.35
N ASN A 77 5.54 -36.98 4.03
CA ASN A 77 4.46 -37.24 3.07
C ASN A 77 3.16 -36.45 3.35
N GLY A 78 3.29 -35.17 3.69
CA GLY A 78 2.14 -34.29 3.97
C GLY A 78 1.49 -34.48 5.36
N ASN A 79 2.06 -35.32 6.21
CA ASN A 79 1.66 -35.47 7.61
C ASN A 79 2.74 -34.94 8.55
N ILE A 80 2.32 -34.51 9.73
CA ILE A 80 3.18 -34.23 10.87
C ILE A 80 3.33 -35.54 11.65
N VAL A 81 4.57 -35.93 11.91
CA VAL A 81 4.92 -37.16 12.63
C VAL A 81 5.57 -36.80 13.95
N LEU A 82 5.08 -37.39 15.04
CA LEU A 82 5.56 -37.22 16.40
C LEU A 82 6.44 -38.40 16.81
N PHE A 83 7.65 -38.08 17.22
CA PHE A 83 8.65 -39.04 17.70
C PHE A 83 8.97 -38.83 19.17
N ARG A 84 9.25 -39.94 19.86
CA ARG A 84 9.95 -40.00 21.14
C ARG A 84 11.22 -40.81 20.93
N GLY A 85 12.38 -40.17 21.01
CA GLY A 85 13.64 -40.75 20.54
C GLY A 85 13.60 -41.03 19.03
N THR A 86 13.83 -42.28 18.64
CA THR A 86 13.73 -42.75 17.25
C THR A 86 12.36 -43.38 16.93
N SER A 87 11.54 -43.67 17.94
CA SER A 87 10.23 -44.31 17.78
C SER A 87 9.17 -43.28 17.41
N GLU A 88 8.45 -43.56 16.32
CA GLU A 88 7.21 -42.85 16.00
C GLU A 88 6.12 -43.25 16.99
N ILE A 89 5.47 -42.26 17.60
CA ILE A 89 4.40 -42.46 18.57
C ILE A 89 3.06 -41.89 18.11
N GLY A 90 3.02 -41.24 16.94
CA GLY A 90 1.78 -40.81 16.31
C GLY A 90 2.01 -39.93 15.09
N ARG A 91 0.97 -39.77 14.26
CA ARG A 91 0.99 -38.91 13.08
C ARG A 91 -0.39 -38.35 12.77
N GLY A 92 -0.43 -37.19 12.10
CA GLY A 92 -1.67 -36.59 11.62
C GLY A 92 -1.41 -35.41 10.69
N THR A 93 -2.45 -34.93 10.02
CA THR A 93 -2.38 -33.69 9.21
C THR A 93 -2.24 -32.44 10.08
N THR A 94 -2.66 -32.55 11.35
CA THR A 94 -2.43 -31.60 12.43
C THR A 94 -2.16 -32.36 13.73
N ILE A 95 -1.38 -31.76 14.63
CA ILE A 95 -1.19 -32.27 15.98
C ILE A 95 -1.57 -31.16 16.95
N ASP A 96 -2.48 -31.44 17.87
CA ASP A 96 -2.89 -30.53 18.93
C ASP A 96 -2.32 -31.04 20.25
N ILE A 97 -1.75 -30.15 21.06
CA ILE A 97 -1.31 -30.44 22.43
C ILE A 97 -1.97 -29.48 23.41
N LYS A 98 -2.43 -30.01 24.55
CA LYS A 98 -3.04 -29.24 25.64
C LYS A 98 -2.45 -29.69 26.98
N PRO A 99 -2.01 -28.76 27.86
CA PRO A 99 -1.47 -29.12 29.16
C PRO A 99 -2.59 -29.71 30.04
N LEU A 100 -2.24 -30.72 30.82
CA LEU A 100 -3.17 -31.35 31.78
C LEU A 100 -3.31 -30.53 33.08
N GLN A 101 -2.36 -29.61 33.34
CA GLN A 101 -2.35 -28.75 34.52
C GLN A 101 -2.05 -27.29 34.13
N GLY A 102 -2.91 -26.37 34.58
CA GLY A 102 -2.76 -24.93 34.37
C GLY A 102 -2.52 -24.55 32.91
N ASN A 103 -1.68 -23.53 32.71
CA ASN A 103 -1.22 -23.09 31.39
C ASN A 103 0.10 -23.75 30.97
N GLY A 104 0.52 -24.83 31.65
CA GLY A 104 1.73 -25.66 31.44
C GLY A 104 2.84 -25.12 30.52
N PRO A 105 4.09 -24.96 30.97
CA PRO A 105 5.16 -24.58 30.06
C PRO A 105 5.57 -25.71 29.11
N VAL A 106 5.89 -25.34 27.88
CA VAL A 106 6.55 -26.21 26.90
C VAL A 106 7.59 -25.42 26.12
N SER A 107 8.81 -25.95 26.04
CA SER A 107 9.84 -25.40 25.16
C SER A 107 9.66 -25.95 23.76
N ILE A 108 9.48 -25.04 22.79
CA ILE A 108 9.49 -25.34 21.36
C ILE A 108 10.87 -24.94 20.84
N ASN A 109 11.64 -25.93 20.40
CA ASN A 109 13.10 -25.86 20.27
C ASN A 109 13.71 -25.41 21.60
N THR A 110 14.21 -24.18 21.67
CA THR A 110 14.85 -23.60 22.86
C THR A 110 14.01 -22.54 23.56
N ARG A 111 12.86 -22.16 23.00
CA ARG A 111 12.06 -21.05 23.51
C ARG A 111 10.86 -21.59 24.31
N PRO A 112 10.66 -21.15 25.57
CA PRO A 112 9.53 -21.57 26.38
C PRO A 112 8.26 -20.81 25.98
N TYR A 113 7.13 -21.51 26.04
CA TYR A 113 5.79 -20.95 25.82
C TYR A 113 4.79 -21.56 26.81
N LEU A 114 3.64 -20.90 26.98
CA LEU A 114 2.52 -21.38 27.77
C LEU A 114 1.31 -21.69 26.88
N GLY A 115 0.38 -22.48 27.39
CA GLY A 115 -0.93 -22.72 26.81
C GLY A 115 -0.97 -23.94 25.89
N THR A 116 -1.90 -23.91 24.93
CA THR A 116 -2.11 -25.01 23.98
C THR A 116 -1.46 -24.70 22.64
N PHE A 117 -1.17 -25.74 21.85
CA PHE A 117 -0.59 -25.57 20.53
C PHE A 117 -1.27 -26.47 19.52
N ARG A 118 -1.53 -25.91 18.34
CA ARG A 118 -1.87 -26.66 17.13
C ARG A 118 -0.73 -26.55 16.14
N PHE A 119 -0.13 -27.67 15.77
CA PHE A 119 0.89 -27.74 14.74
C PHE A 119 0.23 -28.01 13.40
N VAL A 120 0.54 -27.16 12.41
CA VAL A 120 0.05 -27.28 11.03
C VAL A 120 1.21 -27.26 10.03
N ILE A 121 0.94 -27.70 8.80
CA ILE A 121 1.87 -27.55 7.68
C ILE A 121 1.49 -26.29 6.88
N GLU A 122 2.34 -25.27 6.92
CA GLU A 122 2.19 -24.01 6.18
C GLU A 122 3.32 -23.91 5.14
N ASN A 123 2.98 -23.94 3.84
CA ASN A 123 3.95 -23.86 2.73
C ASN A 123 5.10 -24.90 2.84
N GLY A 124 4.79 -26.13 3.28
CA GLY A 124 5.76 -27.20 3.45
C GLY A 124 6.64 -27.10 4.70
N ASN A 125 6.32 -26.20 5.63
CA ASN A 125 7.02 -26.01 6.91
C ASN A 125 6.06 -26.23 8.09
N LEU A 126 6.59 -26.65 9.23
CA LEU A 126 5.84 -26.74 10.48
C LEU A 126 5.58 -25.34 11.03
N ARG A 127 4.32 -25.07 11.35
CA ARG A 127 3.88 -23.84 12.00
C ARG A 127 3.09 -24.18 13.26
N PRO A 128 3.64 -23.94 14.46
CA PRO A 128 2.87 -23.94 15.69
C PRO A 128 1.95 -22.73 15.75
N ILE A 129 0.71 -22.96 16.16
CA ILE A 129 -0.29 -21.95 16.50
C ILE A 129 -0.53 -22.08 18.00
N ASN A 130 -0.03 -21.11 18.77
CA ASN A 130 -0.18 -21.06 20.22
C ASN A 130 -1.55 -20.45 20.57
N SER A 131 -2.37 -21.15 21.37
CA SER A 131 -3.55 -20.55 22.00
C SER A 131 -3.29 -20.27 23.48
N ILE A 132 -3.44 -19.01 23.88
CA ILE A 132 -3.04 -18.51 25.20
C ILE A 132 -3.99 -17.40 25.67
N GLY A 133 -4.21 -17.28 26.98
CA GLY A 133 -4.96 -16.17 27.58
C GLY A 133 -4.31 -14.82 27.26
N LEU A 134 -5.13 -13.80 27.04
CA LEU A 134 -4.67 -12.47 26.66
C LEU A 134 -3.71 -11.85 27.68
N GLU A 135 -3.90 -12.05 28.98
CA GLU A 135 -3.01 -11.48 30.00
C GLU A 135 -1.63 -12.14 29.99
N ASP A 136 -1.57 -13.46 29.85
CA ASP A 136 -0.30 -14.19 29.74
C ASP A 136 0.43 -13.90 28.43
N TYR A 137 -0.32 -13.72 27.34
CA TYR A 137 0.21 -13.23 26.07
C TYR A 137 0.89 -11.86 26.23
N LEU A 138 0.25 -10.92 26.92
CA LEU A 138 0.77 -9.56 27.10
C LEU A 138 2.07 -9.52 27.90
N LYS A 139 2.25 -10.42 28.87
CA LYS A 139 3.51 -10.54 29.62
C LYS A 139 4.68 -10.98 28.72
N GLY A 140 4.41 -11.62 27.59
CA GLY A 140 5.40 -11.93 26.54
C GLY A 140 5.54 -10.85 25.45
N VAL A 141 4.57 -9.92 25.34
CA VAL A 141 4.58 -8.81 24.35
C VAL A 141 5.21 -7.55 24.93
N VAL A 142 4.78 -7.09 26.10
CA VAL A 142 5.22 -5.82 26.68
C VAL A 142 6.75 -5.72 26.80
N PRO A 143 7.49 -6.71 27.35
CA PRO A 143 8.95 -6.62 27.43
C PRO A 143 9.66 -6.74 26.06
N ALA A 144 8.98 -7.25 25.04
CA ALA A 144 9.51 -7.34 23.68
C ALA A 144 9.33 -6.04 22.89
N GLU A 145 8.32 -5.24 23.24
CA GLU A 145 8.00 -3.97 22.59
C GLU A 145 8.59 -2.75 23.33
N MET A 146 8.70 -2.82 24.66
CA MET A 146 9.14 -1.72 25.50
C MET A 146 10.14 -2.22 26.56
N PRO A 147 11.31 -1.58 26.72
CA PRO A 147 12.28 -1.99 27.74
C PRO A 147 11.68 -2.00 29.14
N ALA A 148 11.78 -3.12 29.84
CA ALA A 148 11.09 -3.33 31.12
C ALA A 148 11.58 -2.43 32.27
N LEU A 149 12.74 -1.78 32.11
CA LEU A 149 13.26 -0.79 33.07
C LEU A 149 12.75 0.63 32.83
N TRP A 150 11.92 0.85 31.80
CA TRP A 150 11.28 2.15 31.60
C TRP A 150 10.25 2.47 32.70
N ASN A 151 9.82 3.73 32.71
CA ASN A 151 8.85 4.25 33.66
C ASN A 151 7.60 3.36 33.72
N MET A 152 7.12 3.08 34.94
CA MET A 152 6.00 2.16 35.17
C MET A 152 4.71 2.61 34.46
N GLU A 153 4.45 3.92 34.41
CA GLU A 153 3.26 4.45 33.74
C GLU A 153 3.34 4.30 32.21
N ALA A 154 4.55 4.33 31.65
CA ALA A 154 4.77 4.00 30.24
C ALA A 154 4.54 2.50 29.97
N LEU A 155 5.02 1.61 30.85
CA LEU A 155 4.76 0.17 30.75
C LEU A 155 3.26 -0.15 30.84
N LYS A 156 2.53 0.51 31.76
CA LYS A 156 1.06 0.38 31.88
C LYS A 156 0.35 0.89 30.62
N ALA A 157 0.79 2.03 30.06
CA ALA A 157 0.26 2.56 28.80
C ALA A 157 0.50 1.58 27.63
N GLN A 158 1.69 0.97 27.56
CA GLN A 158 2.00 -0.08 26.59
C GLN A 158 1.15 -1.34 26.80
N ALA A 159 0.95 -1.79 28.03
CA ALA A 159 0.12 -2.95 28.34
C ALA A 159 -1.33 -2.74 27.88
N VAL A 160 -1.93 -1.60 28.22
CA VAL A 160 -3.31 -1.26 27.82
C VAL A 160 -3.43 -1.09 26.30
N THR A 161 -2.45 -0.45 25.65
CA THR A 161 -2.43 -0.31 24.18
C THR A 161 -2.33 -1.67 23.50
N ALA A 162 -1.39 -2.51 23.94
CA ALA A 162 -1.17 -3.85 23.41
C ALA A 162 -2.39 -4.75 23.61
N ARG A 163 -3.02 -4.70 24.79
CA ARG A 163 -4.27 -5.42 25.10
C ARG A 163 -5.38 -5.01 24.15
N THR A 164 -5.56 -3.71 23.97
CA THR A 164 -6.59 -3.18 23.09
C THR A 164 -6.36 -3.60 21.63
N TYR A 165 -5.12 -3.55 21.16
CA TYR A 165 -4.75 -3.97 19.82
C TYR A 165 -5.05 -5.45 19.57
N ALA A 166 -4.59 -6.32 20.49
CA ALA A 166 -4.81 -7.76 20.47
C ALA A 166 -6.31 -8.13 20.42
N MET A 167 -7.16 -7.42 21.17
CA MET A 167 -8.62 -7.59 21.15
C MET A 167 -9.27 -7.23 19.79
N GLY A 168 -8.56 -6.53 18.91
CA GLY A 168 -9.01 -6.22 17.55
C GLY A 168 -9.05 -7.41 16.59
N TYR A 169 -8.55 -8.58 17.01
CA TYR A 169 -8.44 -9.77 16.19
C TYR A 169 -9.22 -10.98 16.74
N PRO A 170 -10.52 -10.82 17.09
CA PRO A 170 -11.29 -11.93 17.61
C PRO A 170 -11.38 -13.03 16.55
N ASN A 171 -11.15 -14.28 16.97
CA ASN A 171 -11.24 -15.47 16.11
C ASN A 171 -10.29 -15.45 14.89
N ARG A 172 -9.17 -14.73 14.98
CA ARG A 172 -8.11 -14.73 13.97
C ARG A 172 -6.82 -15.28 14.54
N VAL A 173 -6.08 -16.02 13.71
CA VAL A 173 -4.68 -16.35 13.98
C VAL A 173 -3.82 -15.16 13.56
N ILE A 174 -3.27 -14.45 14.54
CA ILE A 174 -2.24 -13.43 14.31
C ILE A 174 -0.86 -14.09 14.27
N ASP A 175 0.18 -13.38 13.83
CA ASP A 175 1.57 -13.86 13.97
C ASP A 175 2.37 -13.03 14.99
N ASP A 176 3.50 -13.57 15.44
CA ASP A 176 4.41 -13.02 16.44
C ASP A 176 5.46 -12.05 15.85
N THR A 177 5.20 -11.49 14.65
CA THR A 177 6.08 -10.55 13.97
C THR A 177 5.63 -9.10 14.18
N GLN A 178 6.46 -8.14 13.73
CA GLN A 178 6.10 -6.72 13.67
C GLN A 178 4.90 -6.40 12.76
N GLY A 179 4.37 -7.38 12.02
CA GLY A 179 3.10 -7.26 11.32
C GLY A 179 1.90 -7.18 12.26
N TYR A 180 2.03 -7.69 13.49
CA TYR A 180 1.06 -7.53 14.57
C TYR A 180 1.78 -6.99 15.81
N GLN A 181 2.29 -7.88 16.66
CA GLN A 181 3.04 -7.55 17.87
C GLN A 181 4.10 -8.62 18.09
N VAL A 182 5.28 -8.20 18.52
CA VAL A 182 6.34 -9.15 18.87
C VAL A 182 5.94 -9.90 20.12
N TYR A 183 5.76 -11.21 20.01
CA TYR A 183 5.42 -12.09 21.13
C TYR A 183 6.58 -13.05 21.40
N SER A 184 7.22 -12.89 22.58
CA SER A 184 8.43 -13.65 22.94
C SER A 184 8.16 -14.99 23.62
N GLY A 185 6.89 -15.41 23.75
CA GLY A 185 6.51 -16.57 24.52
C GLY A 185 6.58 -16.32 26.03
N TYR A 186 7.00 -17.34 26.77
CA TYR A 186 7.20 -17.28 28.22
C TYR A 186 8.55 -16.66 28.59
N ALA A 187 8.81 -15.46 28.05
CA ALA A 187 10.00 -14.64 28.31
C ALA A 187 9.59 -13.37 29.07
N TRP A 188 9.03 -13.57 30.27
CA TRP A 188 8.44 -12.50 31.07
C TRP A 188 9.49 -11.73 31.87
N HIS A 189 9.16 -10.49 32.24
CA HIS A 189 9.94 -9.67 33.15
C HIS A 189 9.02 -9.16 34.25
N GLU A 190 9.50 -9.12 35.50
CA GLU A 190 8.71 -8.75 36.68
C GLU A 190 8.01 -7.40 36.53
N ARG A 191 8.76 -6.32 36.26
CA ARG A 191 8.21 -4.97 36.06
C ARG A 191 7.15 -4.85 34.96
N SER A 192 7.36 -5.49 33.80
CA SER A 192 6.34 -5.47 32.73
C SER A 192 5.15 -6.34 33.09
N THR A 193 5.35 -7.41 33.87
CA THR A 193 4.27 -8.26 34.40
C THR A 193 3.41 -7.49 35.40
N GLU A 194 4.03 -6.71 36.30
CA GLU A 194 3.33 -5.81 37.22
C GLU A 194 2.47 -4.77 36.46
N ALA A 195 3.01 -4.20 35.37
CA ALA A 195 2.26 -3.28 34.52
C ALA A 195 1.06 -3.94 33.83
N VAL A 196 1.21 -5.18 33.36
CA VAL A 196 0.11 -5.98 32.78
C VAL A 196 -0.94 -6.27 33.86
N GLN A 197 -0.53 -6.75 35.03
CA GLN A 197 -1.40 -7.12 36.15
C GLN A 197 -2.17 -5.92 36.71
N SER A 198 -1.51 -4.79 36.92
CA SER A 198 -2.16 -3.55 37.41
C SER A 198 -3.12 -2.91 36.41
N THR A 199 -3.16 -3.39 35.16
CA THR A 199 -4.05 -2.91 34.10
C THR A 199 -4.95 -4.01 33.53
N VAL A 200 -5.09 -5.14 34.23
CA VAL A 200 -5.89 -6.29 33.80
C VAL A 200 -7.28 -5.85 33.33
N GLY A 201 -7.66 -6.36 32.16
CA GLY A 201 -8.98 -6.09 31.58
C GLY A 201 -9.22 -4.65 31.14
N GLN A 202 -8.26 -3.72 31.27
CA GLN A 202 -8.42 -2.33 30.85
C GLN A 202 -8.03 -2.14 29.38
N ALA A 203 -8.92 -1.54 28.60
CA ALA A 203 -8.70 -1.23 27.19
C ALA A 203 -9.03 0.23 26.87
N ILE A 204 -8.48 0.73 25.76
CA ILE A 204 -8.76 2.05 25.21
C ILE A 204 -10.09 1.97 24.47
N THR A 205 -11.06 2.78 24.88
CA THR A 205 -12.42 2.79 24.34
C THR A 205 -12.81 4.14 23.77
N TYR A 206 -13.61 4.11 22.70
CA TYR A 206 -14.23 5.26 22.08
C TYR A 206 -15.73 4.98 21.93
N GLY A 207 -16.58 5.85 22.49
CA GLY A 207 -18.04 5.61 22.52
C GLY A 207 -18.42 4.30 23.22
N GLY A 208 -17.70 3.93 24.29
CA GLY A 208 -17.94 2.71 25.08
C GLY A 208 -17.46 1.41 24.43
N LYS A 209 -16.82 1.46 23.25
CA LYS A 209 -16.30 0.28 22.54
C LYS A 209 -14.79 0.32 22.45
N ALA A 210 -14.12 -0.82 22.65
CA ALA A 210 -12.68 -0.92 22.46
C ALA A 210 -12.28 -0.53 21.04
N ILE A 211 -11.24 0.29 20.89
CA ILE A 211 -10.77 0.75 19.57
C ILE A 211 -10.05 -0.36 18.78
N GLY A 212 -9.80 -1.51 19.41
CA GLY A 212 -9.29 -2.72 18.77
C GLY A 212 -7.93 -2.49 18.10
N SER A 213 -7.79 -3.01 16.88
CA SER A 213 -6.56 -2.92 16.06
C SER A 213 -6.16 -1.49 15.66
N ALA A 214 -6.93 -0.48 16.04
CA ALA A 214 -6.55 0.92 15.91
C ALA A 214 -5.70 1.45 17.09
N ALA A 215 -5.50 0.67 18.16
CA ALA A 215 -4.59 0.97 19.27
C ALA A 215 -3.12 0.79 18.84
N LEU A 216 -2.67 1.66 17.93
CA LEU A 216 -1.37 1.58 17.27
C LEU A 216 -0.29 2.26 18.09
N PHE A 217 0.94 1.78 17.97
CA PHE A 217 2.10 2.37 18.63
C PHE A 217 3.36 2.21 17.79
N SER A 218 4.33 3.09 17.99
CA SER A 218 5.64 3.02 17.34
C SER A 218 6.73 3.59 18.24
N SER A 219 8.00 3.28 17.95
CA SER A 219 9.13 3.70 18.79
C SER A 219 9.17 5.21 19.01
N SER A 220 9.17 5.99 17.93
CA SER A 220 9.14 7.45 18.00
C SER A 220 8.33 8.02 16.84
N ASN A 221 7.50 9.02 17.11
CA ASN A 221 6.75 9.72 16.07
C ASN A 221 7.52 10.92 15.48
N GLY A 222 8.71 11.24 16.01
CA GLY A 222 9.54 12.33 15.51
C GLY A 222 9.08 13.73 15.93
N GLY A 223 8.33 13.82 17.03
CA GLY A 223 7.75 15.06 17.56
C GLY A 223 6.40 15.44 16.98
N LYS A 224 5.81 14.58 16.14
CA LYS A 224 4.49 14.80 15.53
C LYS A 224 3.77 13.49 15.22
N THR A 225 2.59 13.30 15.78
CA THR A 225 1.75 12.13 15.50
C THR A 225 1.22 12.16 14.06
N GLU A 226 0.77 11.01 13.58
CA GLU A 226 0.18 10.83 12.26
C GLU A 226 -1.25 10.32 12.33
N SER A 227 -2.05 10.64 11.31
CA SER A 227 -3.38 10.03 11.14
C SER A 227 -3.32 8.72 10.37
N ASN A 228 -4.22 7.81 10.70
CA ASN A 228 -4.41 6.57 9.93
C ASN A 228 -4.85 6.84 8.47
N PHE A 229 -5.57 7.94 8.24
CA PHE A 229 -6.00 8.36 6.90
C PHE A 229 -4.80 8.74 6.02
N ASN A 230 -3.89 9.59 6.50
CA ASN A 230 -2.72 9.98 5.74
C ASN A 230 -1.79 8.79 5.46
N ALA A 231 -1.61 7.91 6.45
CA ALA A 231 -0.68 6.81 6.33
C ALA A 231 -1.19 5.68 5.42
N TRP A 232 -2.50 5.38 5.46
CA TRP A 232 -3.05 4.17 4.83
C TRP A 232 -4.30 4.40 3.97
N GLY A 233 -4.83 5.63 3.90
CA GLY A 233 -6.02 5.96 3.09
C GLY A 233 -7.34 5.41 3.63
N ASN A 234 -7.34 4.86 4.85
CA ASN A 234 -8.55 4.39 5.54
C ASN A 234 -9.36 5.56 6.09
N ALA A 235 -10.65 5.37 6.40
CA ALA A 235 -11.46 6.38 7.04
C ALA A 235 -10.75 6.96 8.29
N ALA A 236 -10.70 8.29 8.38
CA ALA A 236 -10.06 8.96 9.50
C ALA A 236 -10.72 8.55 10.81
N LEU A 237 -9.90 8.07 11.75
CA LEU A 237 -10.36 7.71 13.08
C LEU A 237 -10.26 8.96 13.98
N PRO A 238 -11.34 9.35 14.67
CA PRO A 238 -11.39 10.62 15.40
C PRO A 238 -10.40 10.70 16.57
N TYR A 239 -9.89 9.55 17.01
CA TYR A 239 -8.91 9.41 18.09
C TYR A 239 -7.46 9.27 17.60
N LEU A 240 -7.20 9.18 16.30
CA LEU A 240 -5.86 9.13 15.72
C LEU A 240 -5.58 10.43 14.96
N VAL A 241 -5.39 11.50 15.72
CA VAL A 241 -5.22 12.86 15.21
C VAL A 241 -3.75 13.22 15.04
N ILE A 242 -3.48 14.11 14.10
CA ILE A 242 -2.17 14.71 13.88
C ILE A 242 -2.02 15.87 14.85
N LYS A 243 -1.01 15.79 15.71
CA LYS A 243 -0.63 16.86 16.62
C LYS A 243 0.84 16.78 16.98
N ASP A 244 1.37 17.89 17.47
CA ASP A 244 2.73 17.93 17.97
C ASP A 244 2.83 17.09 19.25
N ASP A 245 3.95 16.37 19.38
CA ASP A 245 4.28 15.56 20.53
C ASP A 245 5.48 16.17 21.25
N PRO A 246 5.28 16.92 22.35
CA PRO A 246 6.35 17.54 23.11
C PRO A 246 7.14 16.52 23.95
N PHE A 247 6.63 15.29 24.10
CA PHE A 247 7.29 14.26 24.90
C PHE A 247 8.25 13.40 24.06
N ASP A 248 8.03 13.31 22.75
CA ASP A 248 8.90 12.54 21.85
C ASP A 248 10.28 13.23 21.70
N PRO A 249 11.39 12.48 21.84
CA PRO A 249 12.74 13.03 21.74
C PRO A 249 13.16 13.39 20.31
N LYS A 250 12.26 13.23 19.32
CA LYS A 250 12.50 13.54 17.91
C LYS A 250 13.66 12.75 17.31
N THR A 251 13.70 11.44 17.57
CA THR A 251 14.80 10.54 17.18
C THR A 251 15.26 10.79 15.75
N ALA A 252 16.42 11.41 15.58
CA ALA A 252 16.94 11.77 14.28
C ALA A 252 17.44 10.56 13.49
N TRP A 253 17.33 10.62 12.17
CA TRP A 253 17.98 9.68 11.26
C TRP A 253 18.42 10.41 9.99
N ASN A 254 19.50 9.95 9.38
CA ASN A 254 20.01 10.48 8.13
C ASN A 254 20.80 9.42 7.35
N PHE A 255 20.97 9.66 6.06
CA PHE A 255 21.91 8.93 5.22
C PHE A 255 22.37 9.80 4.05
N SER A 256 23.49 9.40 3.46
CA SER A 256 24.05 10.03 2.26
C SER A 256 24.30 8.97 1.19
N ILE A 257 24.20 9.36 -0.08
CA ILE A 257 24.55 8.52 -1.23
C ILE A 257 25.29 9.40 -2.25
N LYS A 258 26.50 9.02 -2.64
CA LYS A 258 27.20 9.65 -3.78
C LYS A 258 26.45 9.36 -5.08
N LYS A 259 26.28 10.39 -5.90
CA LYS A 259 25.60 10.30 -7.20
C LYS A 259 26.37 9.42 -8.17
N GLN A 260 27.71 9.48 -8.15
CA GLN A 260 28.57 8.60 -8.93
C GLN A 260 29.27 7.60 -8.00
N GLN A 261 29.20 6.31 -8.33
CA GLN A 261 29.85 5.23 -7.56
C GLN A 261 31.04 4.63 -8.30
N ILE A 262 30.89 4.38 -9.60
CA ILE A 262 31.94 3.84 -10.47
C ILE A 262 31.93 4.62 -11.77
N ASP A 263 33.06 5.20 -12.14
CA ASP A 263 33.25 5.85 -13.44
C ASP A 263 33.35 4.80 -14.54
N VAL A 264 32.19 4.44 -15.12
CA VAL A 264 32.08 3.37 -16.12
C VAL A 264 32.84 3.70 -17.41
N SER A 265 33.12 4.98 -17.67
CA SER A 265 33.85 5.41 -18.87
C SER A 265 35.30 4.91 -18.92
N LYS A 266 35.87 4.54 -17.76
CA LYS A 266 37.23 4.04 -17.60
C LYS A 266 37.34 2.52 -17.66
N LEU A 267 36.25 1.81 -17.90
CA LEU A 267 36.19 0.34 -17.84
C LEU A 267 35.92 -0.27 -19.22
N ASP A 268 36.66 -1.33 -19.55
CA ASP A 268 36.28 -2.23 -20.65
C ASP A 268 35.22 -3.22 -20.15
N LEU A 269 33.96 -2.94 -20.47
CA LEU A 269 32.82 -3.77 -20.08
C LEU A 269 32.82 -5.17 -20.72
N SER A 270 33.60 -5.39 -21.79
CA SER A 270 33.74 -6.70 -22.41
C SER A 270 34.71 -7.62 -21.66
N LYS A 271 35.50 -7.08 -20.73
CA LYS A 271 36.54 -7.79 -19.96
C LYS A 271 36.39 -7.58 -18.45
N ALA A 272 35.18 -7.78 -17.94
CA ALA A 272 34.83 -7.59 -16.54
C ALA A 272 35.73 -8.39 -15.58
N ASN A 273 36.17 -9.59 -15.95
CA ASN A 273 37.03 -10.41 -15.09
C ASN A 273 38.34 -9.72 -14.68
N LEU A 274 38.86 -8.79 -15.49
CA LEU A 274 40.11 -8.09 -15.21
C LEU A 274 39.97 -7.05 -14.08
N TRP A 275 38.78 -6.52 -13.87
CA TRP A 275 38.58 -5.37 -12.98
C TRP A 275 37.48 -5.57 -11.94
N TRP A 276 36.61 -6.58 -12.08
CA TRP A 276 35.43 -6.74 -11.21
C TRP A 276 35.79 -6.87 -9.73
N ASN A 277 36.90 -7.55 -9.43
CA ASN A 277 37.34 -7.77 -8.05
C ASN A 277 38.14 -6.58 -7.48
N THR A 278 38.71 -5.73 -8.33
CA THR A 278 39.57 -4.61 -7.92
C THR A 278 38.82 -3.28 -7.88
N VAL A 279 37.90 -3.04 -8.81
CA VAL A 279 37.07 -1.83 -8.85
C VAL A 279 35.97 -1.92 -7.81
N LYS A 280 35.92 -0.97 -6.88
CA LYS A 280 34.91 -0.87 -5.84
C LYS A 280 34.03 0.35 -6.08
N GLU A 281 32.77 0.30 -5.64
CA GLU A 281 31.95 1.49 -5.51
C GLU A 281 32.66 2.51 -4.60
N SER A 282 32.52 3.80 -4.93
CA SER A 282 33.17 4.92 -4.24
C SER A 282 32.86 4.99 -2.74
N GLU A 283 31.77 4.35 -2.32
CA GLU A 283 31.39 4.14 -0.92
C GLU A 283 30.88 2.72 -0.69
N GLN A 284 31.11 2.19 0.51
CA GLN A 284 30.66 0.86 0.93
C GLN A 284 29.66 0.97 2.08
N THR A 285 28.62 1.78 1.87
CA THR A 285 27.59 2.04 2.88
C THR A 285 26.53 0.95 2.91
N ALA A 286 25.82 0.81 4.03
CA ALA A 286 24.70 -0.10 4.17
C ALA A 286 23.58 0.20 3.15
N VAL A 287 23.41 1.47 2.72
CA VAL A 287 22.44 1.84 1.68
C VAL A 287 22.80 1.22 0.33
N ILE A 288 24.07 1.26 -0.09
CA ILE A 288 24.53 0.63 -1.33
C ILE A 288 24.32 -0.89 -1.26
N THR A 289 24.64 -1.51 -0.13
CA THR A 289 24.36 -2.94 0.11
C THR A 289 22.87 -3.26 0.01
N ASN A 290 22.01 -2.45 0.62
CA ASN A 290 20.56 -2.64 0.59
C ASN A 290 19.98 -2.50 -0.82
N ILE A 291 20.46 -1.54 -1.62
CA ILE A 291 20.06 -1.39 -3.02
C ILE A 291 20.44 -2.64 -3.83
N LYS A 292 21.67 -3.16 -3.65
CA LYS A 292 22.11 -4.41 -4.32
C LYS A 292 21.22 -5.59 -3.94
N ASN A 293 20.91 -5.74 -2.66
CA ASN A 293 20.04 -6.81 -2.18
C ASN A 293 18.61 -6.66 -2.72
N TRP A 294 18.07 -5.45 -2.74
CA TRP A 294 16.76 -5.17 -3.32
C TRP A 294 16.70 -5.55 -4.80
N LEU A 295 17.72 -5.20 -5.60
CA LEU A 295 17.81 -5.61 -7.01
C LEU A 295 17.83 -7.13 -7.18
N LYS A 296 18.58 -7.85 -6.33
CA LYS A 296 18.63 -9.33 -6.36
C LYS A 296 17.25 -9.95 -6.12
N THR A 297 16.46 -9.39 -5.20
CA THR A 297 15.07 -9.84 -4.95
C THR A 297 14.08 -9.35 -6.02
N ASN A 298 14.45 -8.37 -6.85
CA ASN A 298 13.57 -7.75 -7.84
C ASN A 298 14.08 -7.91 -9.29
N GLY A 299 14.37 -9.15 -9.68
CA GLY A 299 14.66 -9.53 -11.08
C GLY A 299 16.12 -9.84 -11.38
N TYR A 300 17.03 -9.71 -10.41
CA TYR A 300 18.46 -9.99 -10.58
C TYR A 300 18.97 -11.06 -9.60
N SER A 301 18.16 -12.08 -9.33
CA SER A 301 18.51 -13.16 -8.38
C SER A 301 19.78 -13.90 -8.83
N GLY A 302 20.67 -14.19 -7.87
CA GLY A 302 21.93 -14.88 -8.13
C GLY A 302 22.96 -14.10 -8.95
N LYS A 303 22.73 -12.82 -9.25
CA LYS A 303 23.64 -11.99 -10.04
C LYS A 303 24.66 -11.24 -9.17
N ASP A 304 25.87 -11.10 -9.69
CA ASP A 304 26.86 -10.17 -9.16
C ASP A 304 26.55 -8.76 -9.67
N ILE A 305 26.39 -7.83 -8.73
CA ILE A 305 25.93 -6.46 -9.01
C ILE A 305 26.89 -5.46 -8.38
N LYS A 306 27.24 -4.42 -9.13
CA LYS A 306 27.88 -3.19 -8.62
C LYS A 306 27.02 -1.98 -8.96
N ILE A 307 26.87 -1.04 -8.02
CA ILE A 307 26.17 0.22 -8.31
C ILE A 307 27.13 1.15 -9.04
N ALA A 308 26.73 1.70 -10.18
CA ALA A 308 27.53 2.62 -10.98
C ALA A 308 27.19 4.08 -10.67
N ALA A 309 25.90 4.41 -10.54
CA ALA A 309 25.44 5.74 -10.17
C ALA A 309 24.04 5.72 -9.52
N VAL A 310 23.77 6.73 -8.70
CA VAL A 310 22.45 7.08 -8.17
C VAL A 310 22.16 8.55 -8.53
N PRO A 311 21.85 8.86 -9.81
CA PRO A 311 21.81 10.24 -10.26
C PRO A 311 20.73 11.09 -9.57
N THR A 312 19.60 10.45 -9.23
CA THR A 312 18.49 11.13 -8.55
C THR A 312 17.88 10.26 -7.47
N LEU A 313 17.53 10.90 -6.36
CA LEU A 313 16.70 10.38 -5.28
C LEU A 313 15.88 11.54 -4.76
N SER A 314 14.57 11.35 -4.66
CA SER A 314 13.62 12.34 -4.16
C SER A 314 12.52 11.63 -3.36
N LEU A 315 12.04 12.31 -2.33
CA LEU A 315 10.84 11.93 -1.58
C LEU A 315 9.94 13.17 -1.52
N HIS A 316 8.65 12.98 -1.75
CA HIS A 316 7.71 14.08 -1.97
C HIS A 316 6.28 13.66 -1.62
N ALA A 317 5.32 14.55 -1.93
CA ALA A 317 3.91 14.41 -1.56
C ALA A 317 3.75 14.25 -0.03
N GLN A 318 4.22 15.27 0.68
CA GLN A 318 4.14 15.38 2.13
C GLN A 318 2.69 15.59 2.56
N GLY A 319 2.19 14.72 3.44
CA GLY A 319 0.88 14.86 4.06
C GLY A 319 0.87 15.89 5.18
N SER A 320 -0.31 16.15 5.76
CA SER A 320 -0.47 17.12 6.86
C SER A 320 0.30 16.73 8.14
N GLY A 321 0.62 15.45 8.33
CA GLY A 321 1.47 14.96 9.41
C GLY A 321 2.97 15.06 9.14
N GLY A 322 3.38 15.65 8.01
CA GLY A 322 4.78 15.86 7.66
C GLY A 322 5.46 14.67 6.98
N ARG A 323 4.78 13.54 6.86
CA ARG A 323 5.33 12.33 6.24
C ARG A 323 5.17 12.34 4.73
N VAL A 324 6.23 11.95 4.02
CA VAL A 324 6.23 11.78 2.55
C VAL A 324 5.51 10.50 2.16
N SER A 325 4.67 10.56 1.13
CA SER A 325 3.94 9.38 0.62
C SER A 325 4.53 8.82 -0.67
N LYS A 326 5.35 9.60 -1.38
CA LYS A 326 5.91 9.26 -2.68
C LYS A 326 7.42 9.45 -2.74
N GLY A 327 8.04 8.83 -3.72
CA GLY A 327 9.44 9.08 -4.04
C GLY A 327 9.82 8.62 -5.45
N SER A 328 10.98 9.07 -5.89
CA SER A 328 11.58 8.67 -7.16
C SER A 328 13.06 8.42 -6.98
N ILE A 329 13.58 7.37 -7.64
CA ILE A 329 15.01 7.05 -7.67
C ILE A 329 15.42 6.60 -9.06
N THR A 330 16.58 7.08 -9.52
CA THR A 330 17.26 6.56 -10.71
C THR A 330 18.51 5.85 -10.27
N LEU A 331 18.71 4.63 -10.77
CA LEU A 331 19.90 3.82 -10.54
C LEU A 331 20.51 3.42 -11.87
N GLU A 332 21.84 3.45 -11.90
CA GLU A 332 22.65 2.82 -12.94
C GLU A 332 23.54 1.80 -12.24
N PHE A 333 23.55 0.57 -12.74
CA PHE A 333 24.24 -0.54 -12.10
C PHE A 333 24.75 -1.55 -13.12
N LEU A 334 25.85 -2.20 -12.77
CA LEU A 334 26.51 -3.22 -13.60
C LEU A 334 26.09 -4.59 -13.10
N VAL A 335 25.75 -5.48 -14.03
CA VAL A 335 25.51 -6.90 -13.78
C VAL A 335 26.62 -7.70 -14.46
N LYS A 336 27.31 -8.56 -13.71
CA LYS A 336 28.31 -9.45 -14.31
C LYS A 336 27.62 -10.61 -15.03
N GLU A 337 28.00 -10.81 -16.28
CA GLU A 337 27.55 -11.92 -17.13
C GLU A 337 28.78 -12.61 -17.71
N GLN A 338 29.17 -13.73 -17.10
CA GLN A 338 30.41 -14.45 -17.44
C GLN A 338 31.63 -13.51 -17.37
N GLU A 339 32.26 -13.24 -18.51
CA GLU A 339 33.45 -12.38 -18.62
C GLU A 339 33.10 -10.90 -18.86
N LYS A 340 31.82 -10.58 -19.08
CA LYS A 340 31.35 -9.23 -19.43
C LYS A 340 30.56 -8.59 -18.30
N ALA A 341 30.41 -7.28 -18.34
CA ALA A 341 29.54 -6.51 -17.48
C ALA A 341 28.51 -5.74 -18.32
N VAL A 342 27.23 -5.82 -17.94
CA VAL A 342 26.15 -5.12 -18.62
C VAL A 342 25.69 -3.94 -17.77
N LEU A 343 25.75 -2.73 -18.33
CA LEU A 343 25.21 -1.54 -17.69
C LEU A 343 23.69 -1.51 -17.83
N ASN A 344 23.00 -1.48 -16.69
CA ASN A 344 21.56 -1.43 -16.57
C ASN A 344 21.13 -0.10 -15.96
N ARG A 345 19.91 0.32 -16.29
CA ARG A 345 19.30 1.54 -15.74
C ARG A 345 17.90 1.26 -15.24
N LEU A 346 17.65 1.53 -13.96
CA LEU A 346 16.33 1.45 -13.34
C LEU A 346 15.86 2.86 -13.00
N LYS A 347 14.62 3.17 -13.39
CA LYS A 347 13.97 4.44 -13.02
C LYS A 347 12.63 4.15 -12.37
N LEU A 348 12.54 4.46 -11.08
CA LEU A 348 11.29 4.45 -10.33
C LEU A 348 10.83 5.90 -10.19
N ILE A 349 9.67 6.21 -10.76
CA ILE A 349 9.13 7.57 -10.77
C ILE A 349 7.80 7.55 -10.02
N ASP A 350 7.65 8.45 -9.06
CA ASP A 350 6.42 8.67 -8.30
C ASP A 350 5.83 7.38 -7.69
N VAL A 351 6.72 6.50 -7.24
CA VAL A 351 6.35 5.25 -6.57
C VAL A 351 6.03 5.53 -5.10
N PRO A 352 5.30 4.65 -4.40
CA PRO A 352 5.12 4.76 -2.96
C PRO A 352 6.46 4.90 -2.24
N ALA A 353 6.55 5.81 -1.26
CA ALA A 353 7.77 6.03 -0.47
C ALA A 353 8.26 4.74 0.21
N SER A 354 7.35 3.81 0.54
CA SER A 354 7.69 2.48 1.04
C SER A 354 8.60 1.68 0.11
N ARG A 355 8.47 1.85 -1.21
CA ARG A 355 9.35 1.21 -2.19
C ARG A 355 10.76 1.77 -2.15
N ILE A 356 10.89 3.09 -1.97
CA ILE A 356 12.20 3.75 -1.79
C ILE A 356 12.81 3.30 -0.46
N ARG A 357 12.02 3.31 0.62
CA ARG A 357 12.45 2.83 1.95
C ARG A 357 12.91 1.37 1.93
N ALA A 358 12.26 0.51 1.16
CA ALA A 358 12.69 -0.89 0.98
C ALA A 358 14.05 -1.02 0.27
N MET A 359 14.41 -0.07 -0.60
CA MET A 359 15.71 -0.03 -1.26
C MET A 359 16.80 0.54 -0.35
N THR A 360 16.48 1.55 0.45
CA THR A 360 17.46 2.18 1.36
C THR A 360 17.66 1.37 2.64
N GLY A 361 16.63 0.65 3.11
CA GLY A 361 16.61 -0.11 4.35
C GLY A 361 15.78 0.56 5.45
N THR A 362 14.99 -0.25 6.16
CA THR A 362 14.03 0.19 7.19
C THR A 362 14.68 0.70 8.47
N THR A 363 15.93 0.30 8.74
CA THR A 363 16.75 0.75 9.89
C THR A 363 17.52 2.04 9.60
N ILE A 364 17.70 2.39 8.32
CA ILE A 364 18.39 3.59 7.86
C ILE A 364 17.39 4.73 7.67
N MET A 365 16.40 4.52 6.81
CA MET A 365 15.24 5.39 6.71
C MET A 365 14.20 4.90 7.71
N LYS A 366 14.30 5.38 8.96
CA LYS A 366 13.53 4.86 10.10
C LYS A 366 12.05 5.23 10.08
N SER A 367 11.69 6.31 9.40
CA SER A 367 10.31 6.76 9.22
C SER A 367 10.12 7.43 7.84
N TYR A 368 8.90 7.86 7.55
CA TYR A 368 8.59 8.71 6.39
C TYR A 368 8.58 10.21 6.73
N LEU A 369 8.89 10.60 7.96
CA LEU A 369 8.99 12.00 8.35
C LEU A 369 10.37 12.52 7.92
N VAL A 370 10.41 13.15 6.76
CA VAL A 370 11.63 13.66 6.11
C VAL A 370 11.72 15.15 6.37
N ASN A 371 12.85 15.59 6.92
CA ASN A 371 13.10 16.99 7.24
C ASN A 371 13.79 17.71 6.08
N LYS A 372 14.80 17.07 5.47
CA LYS A 372 15.60 17.69 4.40
C LYS A 372 16.11 16.65 3.41
N ILE A 373 16.05 17.00 2.13
CA ILE A 373 16.78 16.34 1.05
C ILE A 373 17.65 17.39 0.36
N ASP A 374 18.96 17.21 0.42
CA ASP A 374 19.94 18.04 -0.27
C ASP A 374 20.53 17.24 -1.43
N SER A 375 20.45 17.78 -2.63
CA SER A 375 20.99 17.16 -3.84
C SER A 375 21.85 18.13 -4.65
N SER A 376 22.30 19.21 -4.04
CA SER A 376 23.09 20.26 -4.69
C SER A 376 24.53 19.82 -5.02
N GLY A 377 25.15 19.01 -4.15
CA GLY A 377 26.52 18.50 -4.34
C GLY A 377 26.62 17.15 -5.06
N ASP A 378 27.79 16.53 -4.97
CA ASP A 378 28.07 15.19 -5.52
C ASP A 378 27.39 14.05 -4.77
N SER A 379 26.86 14.35 -3.59
CA SER A 379 26.07 13.44 -2.77
C SER A 379 24.63 13.93 -2.62
N ILE A 380 23.73 12.98 -2.45
CA ILE A 380 22.35 13.21 -2.03
C ILE A 380 22.27 12.92 -0.53
N LEU A 381 22.02 13.95 0.27
CA LEU A 381 21.86 13.85 1.71
C LEU A 381 20.38 13.84 2.06
N VAL A 382 19.94 12.86 2.83
CA VAL A 382 18.55 12.73 3.29
C VAL A 382 18.55 12.67 4.81
N SER A 383 17.71 13.48 5.45
CA SER A 383 17.53 13.50 6.90
C SER A 383 16.06 13.57 7.28
N GLY A 384 15.74 13.02 8.44
CA GLY A 384 14.40 12.99 9.00
C GLY A 384 14.41 12.68 10.49
N ALA A 385 13.21 12.47 11.04
CA ALA A 385 13.01 12.18 12.45
C ALA A 385 12.00 11.06 12.67
N GLY A 386 11.97 10.50 13.86
CA GLY A 386 11.08 9.41 14.25
C GLY A 386 11.55 8.02 13.83
N PHE A 387 10.90 7.01 14.38
CA PHE A 387 11.12 5.61 14.07
C PHE A 387 9.80 4.85 14.13
N GLY A 388 9.29 4.47 12.95
CA GLY A 388 8.01 3.79 12.77
C GLY A 388 7.00 4.64 12.01
N HIS A 389 5.73 4.24 12.09
CA HIS A 389 4.64 4.91 11.35
C HIS A 389 4.20 6.22 12.02
N GLY A 390 4.40 6.38 13.34
CA GLY A 390 4.05 7.60 14.08
C GLY A 390 2.56 7.80 14.34
N ILE A 391 1.75 6.76 14.17
CA ILE A 391 0.30 6.77 14.41
C ILE A 391 0.06 6.21 15.82
N GLY A 392 -0.80 6.87 16.59
CA GLY A 392 -1.07 6.48 17.97
C GLY A 392 0.11 6.76 18.89
N MET A 393 0.40 5.84 19.80
CA MET A 393 1.34 6.06 20.89
C MET A 393 2.80 6.07 20.45
N SER A 394 3.56 7.12 20.78
CA SER A 394 5.03 7.09 20.76
C SER A 394 5.53 6.42 22.03
N GLN A 395 6.35 5.38 21.91
CA GLN A 395 6.90 4.67 23.06
C GLN A 395 7.87 5.56 23.85
N TYR A 396 8.77 6.27 23.15
CA TYR A 396 9.68 7.21 23.80
C TYR A 396 8.93 8.43 24.38
N GLY A 397 7.87 8.88 23.72
CA GLY A 397 7.04 9.95 24.26
C GLY A 397 6.24 9.51 25.49
N ALA A 398 5.72 8.28 25.52
CA ALA A 398 5.10 7.69 26.71
C ALA A 398 6.09 7.56 27.88
N LYS A 399 7.32 7.11 27.62
CA LYS A 399 8.41 7.09 28.60
C LYS A 399 8.63 8.47 29.20
N LYS A 400 8.84 9.48 28.35
CA LYS A 400 9.13 10.85 28.80
C LYS A 400 7.95 11.47 29.54
N ALA A 401 6.73 11.25 29.09
CA ALA A 401 5.52 11.71 29.78
C ALA A 401 5.41 11.09 31.19
N GLY A 402 5.68 9.79 31.32
CA GLY A 402 5.72 9.11 32.63
C GLY A 402 6.83 9.64 33.54
N GLU A 403 8.01 9.93 33.00
CA GLU A 403 9.11 10.60 33.73
C GLU A 403 8.74 12.02 34.18
N LEU A 404 7.83 12.69 33.49
CA LEU A 404 7.27 13.99 33.87
C LEU A 404 6.04 13.86 34.78
N GLY A 405 5.77 12.66 35.33
CA GLY A 405 4.72 12.42 36.32
C GLY A 405 3.33 12.17 35.74
N LYS A 406 3.19 12.00 34.42
CA LYS A 406 1.91 11.62 33.81
C LYS A 406 1.58 10.16 34.10
N ASN A 407 0.35 9.91 34.54
CA ASN A 407 -0.13 8.53 34.68
C ASN A 407 -0.51 7.93 33.31
N TYR A 408 -0.64 6.61 33.24
CA TYR A 408 -0.89 5.89 31.99
C TYR A 408 -2.20 6.32 31.31
N LYS A 409 -3.24 6.72 32.05
CA LYS A 409 -4.50 7.21 31.46
C LYS A 409 -4.31 8.57 30.79
N GLU A 410 -3.54 9.47 31.41
CA GLU A 410 -3.17 10.76 30.81
C GLU A 410 -2.30 10.56 29.56
N ILE A 411 -1.34 9.65 29.61
CA ILE A 411 -0.48 9.29 28.46
C ILE A 411 -1.36 8.79 27.29
N LEU A 412 -2.27 7.85 27.56
CA LEU A 412 -3.14 7.31 26.53
C LEU A 412 -4.16 8.31 26.02
N GLY A 413 -4.73 9.15 26.89
CA GLY A 413 -5.62 10.24 26.50
C GLY A 413 -4.91 11.29 25.62
N PHE A 414 -3.59 11.47 25.79
CA PHE A 414 -2.79 12.25 24.86
C PHE A 414 -2.69 11.54 23.50
N TYR A 415 -2.31 10.28 23.42
CA TYR A 415 -2.08 9.65 22.10
C TYR A 415 -3.35 9.24 21.35
N PHE A 416 -4.43 8.97 22.07
CA PHE A 416 -5.71 8.51 21.54
C PHE A 416 -6.79 9.52 21.94
N ASP A 417 -6.94 10.58 21.14
CA ASP A 417 -7.78 11.73 21.48
C ASP A 417 -9.24 11.32 21.71
N LYS A 418 -9.91 11.93 22.69
CA LYS A 418 -11.33 11.65 23.03
C LYS A 418 -11.63 10.19 23.38
N THR A 419 -10.62 9.40 23.74
CA THR A 419 -10.80 8.04 24.25
C THR A 419 -10.77 8.01 25.77
N THR A 420 -11.23 6.89 26.33
CA THR A 420 -11.16 6.59 27.75
C THR A 420 -10.52 5.23 27.97
N VAL A 421 -9.95 4.99 29.15
CA VAL A 421 -9.50 3.66 29.57
C VAL A 421 -10.54 3.05 30.49
N THR A 422 -11.14 1.94 30.07
CA THR A 422 -12.23 1.27 30.81
C THR A 422 -11.97 -0.22 30.95
N SER A 423 -12.47 -0.84 32.01
CA SER A 423 -12.49 -2.30 32.12
C SER A 423 -13.51 -2.89 31.14
N VAL A 424 -13.08 -3.86 30.34
CA VAL A 424 -13.87 -4.49 29.26
C VAL A 424 -14.05 -5.99 29.44
N TYR A 425 -13.27 -6.61 30.32
CA TYR A 425 -13.42 -7.99 30.78
C TYR A 425 -12.83 -8.14 32.18
N GLN A 426 -13.15 -9.26 32.83
CA GLN A 426 -12.57 -9.67 34.11
C GLN A 426 -11.83 -10.99 33.93
N VAL A 427 -10.79 -11.18 34.74
CA VAL A 427 -10.04 -12.45 34.79
C VAL A 427 -10.51 -13.19 36.02
N ALA A 428 -10.88 -14.47 35.87
CA ALA A 428 -11.23 -15.30 37.02
C ALA A 428 -9.99 -15.48 37.92
N PRO A 429 -10.14 -15.56 39.25
CA PRO A 429 -9.03 -15.88 40.15
C PRO A 429 -8.38 -17.21 39.72
N VAL A 430 -7.08 -17.21 39.44
CA VAL A 430 -6.36 -18.42 39.02
C VAL A 430 -6.19 -19.34 40.24
N ALA A 431 -6.80 -20.51 40.21
CA ALA A 431 -6.52 -21.57 41.17
C ALA A 431 -5.20 -22.26 40.78
N VAL A 432 -4.14 -21.99 41.55
CA VAL A 432 -2.81 -22.63 41.52
C VAL A 432 -1.98 -22.31 40.27
N VAL A 433 -1.05 -21.36 40.42
CA VAL A 433 0.07 -21.17 39.48
C VAL A 433 1.16 -22.17 39.86
N VAL A 434 1.41 -23.17 39.01
CA VAL A 434 2.69 -23.88 39.08
C VAL A 434 3.72 -22.91 38.50
N GLU A 435 4.40 -22.16 39.37
CA GLU A 435 5.49 -21.27 38.93
C GLU A 435 6.60 -22.13 38.31
N PRO A 436 6.89 -21.95 37.01
CA PRO A 436 8.10 -22.49 36.43
C PRO A 436 9.29 -21.70 36.98
N ALA A 437 10.45 -22.36 37.08
CA ALA A 437 11.71 -21.68 37.39
C ALA A 437 11.87 -20.43 36.50
N SER A 438 12.39 -19.34 37.10
CA SER A 438 12.64 -18.06 36.46
C SER A 438 13.22 -18.23 35.06
N ALA A 439 12.60 -17.57 34.07
CA ALA A 439 13.03 -17.64 32.68
C ALA A 439 14.54 -17.33 32.58
N PRO A 440 15.31 -18.07 31.75
CA PRO A 440 16.71 -17.74 31.54
C PRO A 440 16.83 -16.29 31.06
N VAL A 441 17.79 -15.55 31.61
CA VAL A 441 18.11 -14.18 31.22
C VAL A 441 18.49 -14.19 29.74
N VAL A 442 17.54 -13.88 28.86
CA VAL A 442 17.83 -13.55 27.47
C VAL A 442 18.17 -12.07 27.46
N THR A 443 19.41 -11.73 27.15
CA THR A 443 19.79 -10.35 26.90
C THR A 443 18.92 -9.79 25.79
N ALA A 444 18.05 -8.83 26.14
CA ALA A 444 17.37 -8.03 25.13
C ALA A 444 18.42 -7.38 24.23
N PRO A 445 18.20 -7.27 22.91
CA PRO A 445 19.07 -6.47 22.08
C PRO A 445 19.09 -5.04 22.64
N VAL A 446 20.26 -4.58 23.06
CA VAL A 446 20.48 -3.20 23.51
C VAL A 446 20.04 -2.28 22.37
N PRO A 447 19.04 -1.41 22.57
CA PRO A 447 18.77 -0.34 21.64
C PRO A 447 20.03 0.52 21.57
N VAL A 448 20.63 0.64 20.38
CA VAL A 448 21.77 1.53 20.17
C VAL A 448 21.36 2.94 20.57
N GLU A 449 21.91 3.40 21.69
CA GLU A 449 21.75 4.76 22.20
C GLU A 449 22.29 5.73 21.13
N PRO A 450 21.48 6.67 20.60
CA PRO A 450 22.02 7.69 19.73
C PRO A 450 22.92 8.60 20.55
N THR A 451 24.18 8.72 20.14
CA THR A 451 25.12 9.70 20.65
C THR A 451 24.52 11.11 20.55
N PRO A 452 24.58 11.93 21.62
CA PRO A 452 24.06 13.29 21.58
C PRO A 452 24.91 14.13 20.63
N VAL A 453 24.28 14.66 19.58
CA VAL A 453 24.90 15.67 18.70
C VAL A 453 24.57 17.03 19.30
N THR A 454 25.62 17.75 19.69
CA THR A 454 25.60 19.12 20.20
C THR A 454 24.81 20.07 19.29
N GLU A 455 23.93 20.86 19.90
CA GLU A 455 23.04 21.86 19.27
C GLU A 455 23.81 23.03 18.64
N PRO A 456 23.30 23.64 17.55
CA PRO A 456 23.51 25.04 17.26
C PRO A 456 22.30 25.89 17.63
N VAL A 457 22.63 27.07 18.14
CA VAL A 457 21.85 28.06 18.88
C VAL A 457 20.67 28.67 18.11
N MET A 458 19.61 28.99 18.88
CA MET A 458 18.40 29.71 18.51
C MET A 458 18.62 31.06 17.80
N SER A 459 17.67 31.41 16.91
CA SER A 459 17.20 32.79 16.74
C SER A 459 15.66 32.80 16.71
N ALA A 460 15.07 33.74 17.45
CA ALA A 460 13.64 33.89 17.71
C ALA A 460 12.98 34.93 16.76
N PRO A 461 11.71 35.32 16.96
CA PRO A 461 10.57 34.94 16.12
C PRO A 461 10.09 36.05 15.18
N VAL A 462 9.32 35.70 14.14
CA VAL A 462 8.56 36.68 13.35
C VAL A 462 7.05 36.39 13.42
N VAL A 463 6.33 37.50 13.59
CA VAL A 463 4.94 37.72 13.96
C VAL A 463 3.92 37.20 12.94
N VAL A 464 2.74 36.84 13.46
CA VAL A 464 1.59 36.23 12.77
C VAL A 464 0.56 37.29 12.33
N THR A 465 -0.19 36.96 11.27
CA THR A 465 -1.63 37.25 10.93
C THR A 465 -1.90 38.11 9.67
N PRO A 466 -3.09 37.99 9.00
CA PRO A 466 -4.11 36.93 9.00
C PRO A 466 -4.62 36.44 7.61
N VAL A 467 -5.19 35.23 7.64
CA VAL A 467 -6.34 34.62 6.91
C VAL A 467 -6.78 35.18 5.54
N ALA A 468 -6.82 34.28 4.54
CA ALA A 468 -7.71 34.37 3.39
C ALA A 468 -8.66 33.16 3.39
N GLU A 469 -9.91 33.43 3.01
CA GLU A 469 -11.12 32.62 3.17
C GLU A 469 -10.99 31.16 2.71
N ALA A 470 -11.51 30.26 3.54
CA ALA A 470 -11.66 28.85 3.21
C ALA A 470 -12.73 28.69 2.13
N ASP A 471 -12.33 28.12 0.99
CA ASP A 471 -13.26 27.55 0.03
C ASP A 471 -14.24 26.64 0.77
N VAL A 472 -15.54 26.86 0.54
CA VAL A 472 -16.61 26.02 1.09
C VAL A 472 -16.38 24.60 0.57
N LYS A 473 -15.73 23.80 1.42
CA LYS A 473 -15.40 22.42 1.12
C LYS A 473 -16.72 21.67 0.98
N ASP A 474 -16.95 21.11 -0.21
CA ASP A 474 -18.04 20.17 -0.40
C ASP A 474 -17.89 19.06 0.65
N THR A 475 -18.89 18.93 1.52
CA THR A 475 -18.93 17.96 2.60
C THR A 475 -19.86 16.79 2.30
N LEU A 476 -20.56 16.82 1.16
CA LEU A 476 -21.58 15.84 0.83
C LEU A 476 -20.93 14.70 0.03
N ALA A 477 -21.17 13.48 0.47
CA ALA A 477 -20.70 12.31 -0.23
C ALA A 477 -21.50 12.07 -1.52
N PRO A 478 -20.84 11.56 -2.59
CA PRO A 478 -21.54 11.08 -3.76
C PRO A 478 -22.59 10.05 -3.37
N THR A 479 -23.81 10.22 -3.83
CA THR A 479 -24.88 9.23 -3.65
C THR A 479 -24.77 8.16 -4.73
N ILE A 480 -24.97 6.91 -4.33
CA ILE A 480 -25.02 5.74 -5.23
C ILE A 480 -26.46 5.26 -5.29
N GLY A 481 -27.11 5.45 -6.43
CA GLY A 481 -28.52 5.13 -6.64
C GLY A 481 -28.74 4.02 -7.67
N SER A 482 -29.99 3.58 -7.79
CA SER A 482 -30.45 2.69 -8.88
C SER A 482 -29.66 1.39 -9.05
N VAL A 483 -29.14 0.83 -7.95
CA VAL A 483 -28.33 -0.39 -8.03
C VAL A 483 -29.19 -1.59 -8.43
N LYS A 484 -28.86 -2.23 -9.56
CA LYS A 484 -29.56 -3.40 -10.10
C LYS A 484 -28.57 -4.47 -10.54
N THR A 485 -28.89 -5.72 -10.26
CA THR A 485 -28.11 -6.89 -10.68
C THR A 485 -28.98 -7.83 -11.52
N THR A 486 -28.48 -8.28 -12.67
CA THR A 486 -29.21 -9.21 -13.55
C THR A 486 -28.30 -10.33 -14.04
N LEU A 487 -28.75 -11.59 -13.93
CA LEU A 487 -28.06 -12.75 -14.51
C LEU A 487 -28.37 -12.85 -15.99
N ASP A 488 -27.35 -12.81 -16.83
CA ASP A 488 -27.42 -13.37 -18.18
C ASP A 488 -26.99 -14.84 -18.11
N SER A 489 -27.95 -15.73 -17.88
CA SER A 489 -27.72 -17.18 -17.75
C SER A 489 -27.12 -17.79 -19.02
N SER A 490 -27.34 -17.17 -20.18
CA SER A 490 -26.79 -17.65 -21.46
C SER A 490 -25.30 -17.35 -21.60
N LYS A 491 -24.83 -16.24 -21.01
CA LYS A 491 -23.42 -15.81 -21.02
C LYS A 491 -22.66 -16.13 -19.73
N GLN A 492 -23.36 -16.67 -18.72
CA GLN A 492 -22.83 -16.87 -17.38
C GLN A 492 -22.20 -15.59 -16.82
N GLN A 493 -22.93 -14.47 -16.91
CA GLN A 493 -22.47 -13.15 -16.48
C GLN A 493 -23.52 -12.46 -15.63
N VAL A 494 -23.08 -11.79 -14.57
CA VAL A 494 -23.93 -10.90 -13.77
C VAL A 494 -23.64 -9.47 -14.19
N ASN A 495 -24.66 -8.75 -14.65
CA ASN A 495 -24.58 -7.33 -14.95
C ASN A 495 -24.99 -6.52 -13.72
N LEU A 496 -24.07 -5.69 -13.22
CA LEU A 496 -24.30 -4.74 -12.13
C LEU A 496 -24.44 -3.34 -12.73
N SER A 497 -25.60 -2.71 -12.58
CA SER A 497 -25.82 -1.31 -12.96
C SER A 497 -26.07 -0.44 -11.72
N PHE A 498 -25.56 0.79 -11.70
CA PHE A 498 -25.75 1.77 -10.62
C PHE A 498 -25.53 3.19 -11.16
N ALA A 499 -26.06 4.20 -10.47
CA ALA A 499 -25.86 5.61 -10.80
C ALA A 499 -25.02 6.30 -9.72
N VAL A 500 -24.13 7.21 -10.12
CA VAL A 500 -23.50 8.19 -9.22
C VAL A 500 -24.02 9.59 -9.56
N ASN A 501 -24.40 10.38 -8.56
CA ASN A 501 -24.97 11.73 -8.78
C ASN A 501 -23.94 12.75 -9.29
N GLU A 502 -22.66 12.50 -9.10
CA GLU A 502 -21.56 13.41 -9.47
C GLU A 502 -20.31 12.66 -9.96
N ALA A 503 -19.33 13.40 -10.46
CA ALA A 503 -18.10 12.81 -10.97
C ALA A 503 -17.21 12.32 -9.82
N ALA A 504 -16.88 11.03 -9.83
CA ALA A 504 -16.19 10.38 -8.72
C ALA A 504 -15.23 9.29 -9.21
N LYS A 505 -14.21 8.99 -8.40
CA LYS A 505 -13.43 7.76 -8.53
C LYS A 505 -14.28 6.59 -8.05
N VAL A 506 -14.57 5.67 -8.94
CA VAL A 506 -15.44 4.52 -8.66
C VAL A 506 -14.63 3.24 -8.53
N SER A 507 -14.85 2.55 -7.42
CA SER A 507 -14.32 1.22 -7.11
C SER A 507 -15.47 0.25 -6.90
N VAL A 508 -15.47 -0.88 -7.60
CA VAL A 508 -16.46 -1.96 -7.43
C VAL A 508 -15.76 -3.28 -7.21
N TYR A 509 -16.02 -3.93 -6.08
CA TYR A 509 -15.45 -5.22 -5.72
C TYR A 509 -16.54 -6.26 -5.42
N VAL A 510 -16.18 -7.53 -5.58
CA VAL A 510 -17.06 -8.67 -5.30
C VAL A 510 -16.61 -9.37 -4.02
N LYS A 511 -17.55 -9.67 -3.12
CA LYS A 511 -17.35 -10.52 -1.95
C LYS A 511 -17.97 -11.89 -2.17
N ASP A 512 -17.25 -12.94 -1.78
CA ASP A 512 -17.77 -14.31 -1.75
C ASP A 512 -18.78 -14.54 -0.59
N PRO A 513 -19.43 -15.71 -0.51
CA PRO A 513 -20.36 -16.03 0.58
C PRO A 513 -19.74 -16.04 1.98
N LYS A 514 -18.40 -16.08 2.09
CA LYS A 514 -17.65 -15.99 3.35
C LYS A 514 -17.25 -14.54 3.68
N GLY A 515 -17.63 -13.58 2.84
CA GLY A 515 -17.36 -12.15 3.01
C GLY A 515 -15.97 -11.69 2.54
N ALA A 516 -15.16 -12.58 1.95
CA ALA A 516 -13.84 -12.25 1.43
C ALA A 516 -13.93 -11.57 0.06
N ILE A 517 -13.13 -10.53 -0.17
CA ILE A 517 -13.08 -9.85 -1.47
C ILE A 517 -12.34 -10.75 -2.47
N THR A 518 -13.03 -11.19 -3.51
CA THR A 518 -12.47 -12.09 -4.54
C THR A 518 -11.86 -11.34 -5.72
N GLY A 519 -12.19 -10.06 -5.89
CA GLY A 519 -11.62 -9.21 -6.93
C GLY A 519 -12.34 -7.87 -7.11
N PHE A 520 -11.79 -7.04 -7.99
CA PHE A 520 -12.37 -5.75 -8.38
C PHE A 520 -12.85 -5.82 -9.84
N LEU A 521 -14.10 -5.42 -10.08
CA LEU A 521 -14.62 -5.17 -11.43
C LEU A 521 -14.04 -3.87 -12.00
N VAL A 522 -13.80 -2.88 -11.12
CA VAL A 522 -13.09 -1.64 -11.41
C VAL A 522 -12.47 -1.11 -10.11
N LYS A 523 -11.29 -0.48 -10.19
CA LYS A 523 -10.62 0.10 -9.03
C LYS A 523 -10.13 1.51 -9.33
N ASP A 524 -10.58 2.46 -8.51
CA ASP A 524 -10.19 3.88 -8.44
C ASP A 524 -10.23 4.59 -9.79
N LEU A 525 -11.18 4.20 -10.64
CA LEU A 525 -11.31 4.75 -11.99
C LEU A 525 -12.21 5.96 -11.96
N GLN A 526 -11.73 7.10 -12.47
CA GLN A 526 -12.53 8.31 -12.60
C GLN A 526 -13.72 8.06 -13.54
N ARG A 527 -14.94 8.33 -13.05
CA ARG A 527 -16.20 8.25 -13.81
C ARG A 527 -16.94 9.57 -13.70
N ALA A 528 -17.65 9.95 -14.76
CA ALA A 528 -18.58 11.08 -14.72
C ALA A 528 -19.86 10.68 -13.98
N ALA A 529 -20.63 11.69 -13.57
CA ALA A 529 -21.99 11.51 -13.05
C ALA A 529 -22.85 10.70 -14.04
N GLY A 530 -23.75 9.87 -13.51
CA GLY A 530 -24.73 9.10 -14.28
C GLY A 530 -24.57 7.58 -14.18
N ASN A 531 -25.34 6.87 -15.02
CA ASN A 531 -25.47 5.41 -14.98
C ASN A 531 -24.18 4.71 -15.44
N GLN A 532 -23.79 3.70 -14.66
CA GLN A 532 -22.65 2.83 -14.89
C GLN A 532 -23.15 1.38 -14.96
N THR A 533 -22.56 0.57 -15.85
CA THR A 533 -22.80 -0.87 -15.90
C THR A 533 -21.46 -1.60 -15.95
N LEU A 534 -21.28 -2.56 -15.05
CA LEU A 534 -20.12 -3.45 -14.96
C LEU A 534 -20.60 -4.90 -15.03
N THR A 535 -19.75 -5.79 -15.56
CA THR A 535 -20.10 -7.20 -15.72
C THR A 535 -19.13 -8.07 -14.92
N TRP A 536 -19.68 -9.08 -14.24
CA TRP A 536 -18.93 -10.09 -13.52
C TRP A 536 -19.12 -11.46 -14.17
N ASP A 537 -18.03 -12.08 -14.61
CA ASP A 537 -18.03 -13.44 -15.16
C ASP A 537 -18.18 -14.46 -14.03
N VAL A 538 -19.26 -15.24 -14.08
CA VAL A 538 -19.61 -16.25 -13.07
C VAL A 538 -19.48 -17.68 -13.59
N SER A 539 -18.79 -17.86 -14.72
CA SER A 539 -18.70 -19.16 -15.37
C SER A 539 -18.06 -20.24 -14.51
N LYS A 540 -16.99 -19.86 -13.81
CA LYS A 540 -16.25 -20.71 -12.87
C LYS A 540 -16.61 -20.45 -11.40
N VAL A 541 -17.61 -19.62 -11.15
CA VAL A 541 -18.00 -19.19 -9.80
C VAL A 541 -19.16 -20.05 -9.30
N ASN A 542 -19.02 -20.67 -8.12
CA ASN A 542 -20.07 -21.54 -7.57
C ASN A 542 -21.33 -20.74 -7.19
N ASN A 543 -22.50 -21.39 -7.27
CA ASN A 543 -23.74 -20.79 -6.76
C ASN A 543 -23.59 -20.43 -5.27
N GLY A 544 -24.19 -19.31 -4.86
CA GLY A 544 -24.06 -18.80 -3.50
C GLY A 544 -24.43 -17.32 -3.38
N ASN A 545 -24.42 -16.80 -2.16
CA ASN A 545 -24.73 -15.39 -1.89
C ASN A 545 -23.46 -14.55 -1.98
N TYR A 546 -23.36 -13.70 -2.99
CA TYR A 546 -22.26 -12.77 -3.18
C TYR A 546 -22.70 -11.35 -2.80
N SER A 547 -21.76 -10.42 -2.71
CA SER A 547 -22.10 -9.00 -2.57
C SER A 547 -21.18 -8.11 -3.38
N PHE A 548 -21.74 -7.08 -4.01
CA PHE A 548 -20.98 -6.04 -4.70
C PHE A 548 -20.83 -4.83 -3.79
N GLY A 549 -19.59 -4.48 -3.44
CA GLY A 549 -19.30 -3.22 -2.79
C GLY A 549 -18.96 -2.16 -3.83
N ILE A 550 -19.75 -1.09 -3.87
CA ILE A 550 -19.55 0.07 -4.75
C ILE A 550 -19.07 1.22 -3.87
N ILE A 551 -18.01 1.89 -4.31
CA ILE A 551 -17.44 3.06 -3.66
C ILE A 551 -17.34 4.16 -4.71
N ALA A 552 -17.82 5.36 -4.39
CA ALA A 552 -17.64 6.57 -5.18
C ALA A 552 -16.97 7.64 -4.31
N VAL A 553 -15.86 8.21 -4.77
CA VAL A 553 -15.11 9.27 -4.08
C VAL A 553 -15.00 10.49 -4.98
N ASP A 554 -15.58 11.62 -4.59
CA ASP A 554 -15.50 12.88 -5.35
C ASP A 554 -14.11 13.53 -5.28
N GLY A 555 -13.97 14.70 -5.90
CA GLY A 555 -12.73 15.50 -5.88
C GLY A 555 -12.38 16.10 -4.51
N SER A 556 -13.35 16.19 -3.60
CA SER A 556 -13.23 16.70 -2.22
C SER A 556 -12.97 15.57 -1.20
N ASN A 557 -12.87 14.33 -1.68
CA ASN A 557 -12.70 13.08 -0.96
C ASN A 557 -13.89 12.67 -0.07
N ASN A 558 -15.09 13.18 -0.31
CA ASN A 558 -16.27 12.61 0.32
C ASN A 558 -16.60 11.27 -0.34
N ARG A 559 -17.01 10.30 0.48
CA ARG A 559 -17.12 8.90 0.06
C ARG A 559 -18.54 8.38 0.21
N GLY A 560 -19.16 8.10 -0.93
CA GLY A 560 -20.35 7.27 -1.03
C GLY A 560 -19.99 5.80 -1.06
N SER A 561 -20.79 4.96 -0.40
CA SER A 561 -20.72 3.52 -0.63
C SER A 561 -22.07 2.84 -0.61
N ALA A 562 -22.22 1.81 -1.43
CA ALA A 562 -23.35 0.90 -1.43
C ALA A 562 -22.84 -0.55 -1.39
N LEU A 563 -23.52 -1.41 -0.66
CA LEU A 563 -23.28 -2.84 -0.66
C LEU A 563 -24.56 -3.53 -1.11
N VAL A 564 -24.50 -4.29 -2.20
CA VAL A 564 -25.66 -4.99 -2.75
C VAL A 564 -25.41 -6.48 -2.77
N SER A 565 -26.24 -7.20 -2.02
CA SER A 565 -26.25 -8.65 -1.98
C SER A 565 -26.87 -9.22 -3.26
N TYR A 566 -26.28 -10.29 -3.76
CA TYR A 566 -26.73 -10.97 -4.96
C TYR A 566 -26.62 -12.50 -4.79
N ALA A 567 -27.76 -13.19 -4.79
CA ALA A 567 -27.82 -14.64 -4.79
C ALA A 567 -27.56 -15.16 -6.20
N LEU A 568 -26.38 -15.71 -6.44
CA LEU A 568 -26.06 -16.37 -7.69
C LEU A 568 -26.68 -17.78 -7.69
N ASN A 569 -27.74 -17.94 -8.47
CA ASN A 569 -28.35 -19.23 -8.75
C ASN A 569 -28.29 -19.53 -10.25
N LYS A 570 -27.22 -20.22 -10.68
CA LYS A 570 -27.10 -20.70 -12.06
C LYS A 570 -28.00 -21.92 -12.23
N PRO A 571 -28.95 -21.95 -13.18
CA PRO A 571 -29.73 -23.13 -13.47
C PRO A 571 -28.81 -24.30 -13.87
N ALA A 572 -29.21 -25.53 -13.53
CA ALA A 572 -28.47 -26.74 -13.94
C ALA A 572 -28.26 -26.73 -15.46
N PRO A 573 -27.09 -27.16 -15.97
CA PRO A 573 -26.79 -27.08 -17.38
C PRO A 573 -27.83 -27.89 -18.17
N VAL A 574 -28.63 -27.19 -18.99
CA VAL A 574 -29.51 -27.83 -19.96
C VAL A 574 -28.63 -28.65 -20.90
N LYS A 575 -28.83 -29.97 -20.96
CA LYS A 575 -28.25 -30.83 -22.01
C LYS A 575 -28.83 -30.37 -23.34
N VAL A 576 -28.12 -29.47 -24.01
CA VAL A 576 -28.42 -29.07 -25.39
C VAL A 576 -27.67 -30.04 -26.30
N ALA A 577 -28.40 -30.68 -27.23
CA ALA A 577 -27.85 -31.49 -28.31
C ALA A 577 -26.67 -30.78 -29.00
N PRO A 578 -25.66 -31.51 -29.49
CA PRO A 578 -24.46 -30.90 -30.06
C PRO A 578 -24.83 -29.94 -31.20
N LYS A 579 -24.64 -28.64 -30.96
CA LYS A 579 -24.74 -27.63 -32.01
C LYS A 579 -23.71 -27.99 -33.08
N LYS A 580 -24.17 -28.12 -34.33
CA LYS A 580 -23.30 -28.23 -35.51
C LYS A 580 -22.15 -27.23 -35.38
N LYS A 581 -20.93 -27.74 -35.49
CA LYS A 581 -19.70 -26.95 -35.46
C LYS A 581 -19.78 -25.90 -36.56
N ASP A 582 -19.70 -24.63 -36.19
CA ASP A 582 -19.58 -23.55 -37.15
C ASP A 582 -18.23 -23.67 -37.86
N THR A 583 -18.26 -23.75 -39.19
CA THR A 583 -17.09 -23.90 -40.04
C THR A 583 -16.77 -22.63 -40.83
N LYS A 584 -17.57 -21.56 -40.68
CA LYS A 584 -17.38 -20.32 -41.43
C LYS A 584 -16.62 -19.31 -40.60
N ALA A 585 -15.60 -18.71 -41.19
CA ALA A 585 -14.83 -17.64 -40.55
C ALA A 585 -15.61 -16.32 -40.54
N PRO A 586 -15.43 -15.47 -39.51
CA PRO A 586 -15.99 -14.12 -39.48
C PRO A 586 -15.59 -13.31 -40.69
N THR A 587 -16.54 -12.65 -41.33
CA THR A 587 -16.29 -11.69 -42.41
C THR A 587 -16.10 -10.29 -41.84
N ILE A 588 -15.02 -9.62 -42.28
CA ILE A 588 -14.71 -8.24 -41.92
C ILE A 588 -15.01 -7.36 -43.13
N LYS A 589 -15.93 -6.40 -42.98
CA LYS A 589 -16.34 -5.47 -44.03
C LYS A 589 -16.00 -4.03 -43.64
N THR A 590 -16.13 -3.12 -44.60
CA THR A 590 -16.11 -1.66 -44.38
C THR A 590 -14.89 -1.09 -43.66
N VAL A 591 -13.69 -1.66 -43.90
CA VAL A 591 -12.44 -1.10 -43.32
C VAL A 591 -12.18 0.29 -43.90
N LYS A 592 -12.41 1.31 -43.08
CA LYS A 592 -12.25 2.73 -43.42
C LYS A 592 -11.28 3.39 -42.46
N THR A 593 -10.50 4.33 -42.95
CA THR A 593 -9.56 5.12 -42.16
C THR A 593 -9.84 6.59 -42.30
N SER A 594 -9.67 7.35 -41.22
CA SER A 594 -9.80 8.81 -41.23
C SER A 594 -8.76 9.43 -40.31
N PHE A 595 -8.14 10.54 -40.71
CA PHE A 595 -7.09 11.20 -39.95
C PHE A 595 -7.60 12.48 -39.29
N ASP A 596 -7.54 12.52 -37.97
CA ASP A 596 -7.71 13.73 -37.18
C ASP A 596 -6.36 14.45 -37.07
N THR A 597 -6.19 15.49 -37.88
CA THR A 597 -4.98 16.32 -37.96
C THR A 597 -4.72 17.11 -36.68
N LYS A 598 -5.75 17.44 -35.90
CA LYS A 598 -5.60 18.20 -34.64
C LYS A 598 -5.08 17.30 -33.51
N LYS A 599 -5.55 16.05 -33.48
CA LYS A 599 -5.20 15.07 -32.43
C LYS A 599 -4.05 14.15 -32.79
N ASN A 600 -3.54 14.22 -34.03
CA ASN A 600 -2.56 13.28 -34.58
C ASN A 600 -3.02 11.82 -34.40
N GLN A 601 -4.26 11.54 -34.81
CA GLN A 601 -4.91 10.25 -34.58
C GLN A 601 -5.57 9.75 -35.86
N VAL A 602 -5.32 8.50 -36.22
CA VAL A 602 -6.01 7.81 -37.33
C VAL A 602 -7.08 6.93 -36.74
N LYS A 603 -8.35 7.19 -37.04
CA LYS A 603 -9.48 6.34 -36.68
C LYS A 603 -9.65 5.26 -37.75
N VAL A 604 -9.50 4.02 -37.35
CA VAL A 604 -9.76 2.81 -38.15
C VAL A 604 -11.14 2.31 -37.78
N SER A 605 -12.07 2.25 -38.74
CA SER A 605 -13.42 1.72 -38.55
C SER A 605 -13.62 0.49 -39.42
N PHE A 606 -14.32 -0.53 -38.95
CA PHE A 606 -14.60 -1.79 -39.67
C PHE A 606 -15.85 -2.44 -39.09
N ALA A 607 -16.47 -3.39 -39.78
CA ALA A 607 -17.59 -4.16 -39.26
C ALA A 607 -17.29 -5.66 -39.30
N THR A 608 -17.70 -6.39 -38.26
CA THR A 608 -17.75 -7.86 -38.30
C THR A 608 -19.21 -8.31 -38.48
N ASN A 609 -19.45 -9.36 -39.26
CA ASN A 609 -20.79 -9.95 -39.41
C ASN A 609 -21.28 -10.67 -38.14
N GLU A 610 -20.35 -11.07 -37.28
CA GLU A 610 -20.63 -11.83 -36.07
C GLU A 610 -19.71 -11.39 -34.92
N THR A 611 -19.99 -11.93 -33.73
CA THR A 611 -19.17 -11.67 -32.55
C THR A 611 -17.85 -12.43 -32.66
N ALA A 612 -16.74 -11.72 -32.58
CA ALA A 612 -15.42 -12.31 -32.75
C ALA A 612 -14.38 -11.66 -31.83
N LYS A 613 -13.32 -12.40 -31.53
CA LYS A 613 -12.08 -11.89 -30.96
C LYS A 613 -11.31 -11.15 -32.05
N VAL A 614 -11.23 -9.83 -31.92
CA VAL A 614 -10.62 -8.97 -32.92
C VAL A 614 -9.24 -8.50 -32.49
N THR A 615 -8.28 -8.65 -33.39
CA THR A 615 -6.94 -8.07 -33.31
C THR A 615 -6.77 -7.08 -34.46
N VAL A 616 -6.32 -5.86 -34.16
CA VAL A 616 -6.03 -4.81 -35.16
C VAL A 616 -4.57 -4.43 -35.03
N GLN A 617 -3.80 -4.67 -36.10
CA GLN A 617 -2.38 -4.36 -36.17
C GLN A 617 -2.10 -3.36 -37.29
N VAL A 618 -1.12 -2.48 -37.07
CA VAL A 618 -0.58 -1.60 -38.08
C VAL A 618 0.82 -2.08 -38.42
N LYS A 619 1.05 -2.33 -39.70
CA LYS A 619 2.33 -2.79 -40.25
C LYS A 619 2.95 -1.70 -41.10
N ASP A 620 4.28 -1.62 -41.09
CA ASP A 620 5.03 -0.77 -42.03
C ASP A 620 5.05 -1.37 -43.45
N SER A 621 5.69 -0.66 -44.39
CA SER A 621 5.85 -1.08 -45.78
C SER A 621 6.65 -2.38 -45.96
N LYS A 622 7.39 -2.83 -44.93
CA LYS A 622 8.14 -4.10 -44.91
C LYS A 622 7.36 -5.22 -44.21
N GLY A 623 6.12 -4.98 -43.80
CA GLY A 623 5.27 -5.95 -43.12
C GLY A 623 5.56 -6.12 -41.63
N LYS A 624 6.45 -5.33 -41.03
CA LYS A 624 6.74 -5.37 -39.60
C LYS A 624 5.61 -4.70 -38.83
N VAL A 625 5.12 -5.36 -37.77
CA VAL A 625 4.11 -4.79 -36.87
C VAL A 625 4.72 -3.63 -36.09
N LEU A 626 4.19 -2.42 -36.30
CA LEU A 626 4.57 -1.21 -35.58
C LEU A 626 3.69 -0.95 -34.37
N SER A 627 2.42 -1.33 -34.44
CA SER A 627 1.46 -1.10 -33.35
C SER A 627 0.35 -2.14 -33.38
N THR A 628 -0.12 -2.54 -32.21
CA THR A 628 -1.30 -3.38 -32.02
C THR A 628 -2.36 -2.55 -31.29
N LEU A 629 -3.39 -2.13 -32.01
CA LEU A 629 -4.41 -1.19 -31.53
C LEU A 629 -5.53 -1.89 -30.75
N LEU A 630 -5.83 -3.13 -31.13
CA LEU A 630 -6.66 -4.07 -30.38
C LEU A 630 -5.95 -5.41 -30.41
N ASN A 631 -5.92 -6.11 -29.28
CA ASN A 631 -5.34 -7.45 -29.19
C ASN A 631 -6.38 -8.40 -28.62
N ASN A 632 -6.78 -9.40 -29.41
CA ASN A 632 -7.67 -10.49 -29.03
C ASN A 632 -8.93 -10.05 -28.27
N SER A 633 -9.48 -8.89 -28.65
CA SER A 633 -10.56 -8.22 -27.91
C SER A 633 -11.92 -8.70 -28.41
N ASN A 634 -12.78 -9.19 -27.53
CA ASN A 634 -14.14 -9.59 -27.90
C ASN A 634 -14.94 -8.38 -28.39
N LYS A 635 -15.42 -8.42 -29.64
CA LYS A 635 -16.28 -7.39 -30.23
C LYS A 635 -17.54 -8.04 -30.77
N ALA A 636 -18.68 -7.44 -30.47
CA ALA A 636 -19.97 -7.85 -31.03
C ALA A 636 -19.99 -7.59 -32.55
N ALA A 637 -20.89 -8.30 -33.24
CA ALA A 637 -21.21 -8.02 -34.63
C ALA A 637 -21.56 -6.54 -34.84
N GLY A 638 -21.18 -6.00 -35.99
CA GLY A 638 -21.47 -4.62 -36.39
C GLY A 638 -20.24 -3.71 -36.37
N ASN A 639 -20.51 -2.41 -36.50
CA ASN A 639 -19.47 -1.40 -36.70
C ASN A 639 -18.61 -1.20 -35.45
N GLN A 640 -17.31 -1.23 -35.65
CA GLN A 640 -16.26 -1.03 -34.66
C GLN A 640 -15.36 0.11 -35.12
N ALA A 641 -14.74 0.79 -34.16
CA ALA A 641 -13.68 1.75 -34.43
C ALA A 641 -12.58 1.70 -33.38
N VAL A 642 -11.34 1.87 -33.82
CA VAL A 642 -10.15 1.98 -32.97
C VAL A 642 -9.29 3.15 -33.44
N VAL A 643 -8.57 3.78 -32.53
CA VAL A 643 -7.71 4.93 -32.81
C VAL A 643 -6.24 4.55 -32.74
N TRP A 644 -5.48 4.96 -33.75
CA TRP A 644 -4.03 4.87 -33.81
C TRP A 644 -3.41 6.26 -33.58
N ASN A 645 -2.61 6.42 -32.52
CA ASN A 645 -1.86 7.65 -32.28
C ASN A 645 -0.61 7.70 -33.17
N VAL A 646 -0.53 8.71 -34.04
CA VAL A 646 0.51 8.88 -35.05
C VAL A 646 1.43 10.08 -34.80
N SER A 647 1.38 10.67 -33.60
CA SER A 647 2.21 11.83 -33.22
C SER A 647 3.70 11.59 -33.49
N LYS A 648 4.23 10.41 -33.14
CA LYS A 648 5.63 10.00 -33.34
C LYS A 648 5.86 9.09 -34.56
N VAL A 649 4.83 8.84 -35.37
CA VAL A 649 4.90 7.95 -36.54
C VAL A 649 5.25 8.77 -37.79
N ASN A 650 6.23 8.38 -38.58
CA ASN A 650 6.63 9.13 -39.78
C ASN A 650 5.55 9.10 -40.87
N ASN A 651 5.52 10.10 -41.75
CA ASN A 651 4.67 10.02 -42.95
C ASN A 651 5.12 8.83 -43.82
N GLY A 652 4.18 8.12 -44.42
CA GLY A 652 4.49 6.90 -45.17
C GLY A 652 3.29 5.99 -45.40
N LYS A 653 3.52 4.89 -46.12
CA LYS A 653 2.52 3.85 -46.39
C LYS A 653 2.52 2.81 -45.27
N TYR A 654 1.35 2.46 -44.80
CA TYR A 654 1.11 1.49 -43.74
C TYR A 654 -0.01 0.52 -44.16
N THR A 655 0.00 -0.67 -43.58
CA THR A 655 -1.07 -1.66 -43.78
C THR A 655 -1.73 -1.94 -42.45
N ILE A 656 -3.04 -1.70 -42.38
CA ILE A 656 -3.86 -2.10 -41.24
C ILE A 656 -4.36 -3.50 -41.49
N VAL A 657 -4.04 -4.43 -40.60
CA VAL A 657 -4.48 -5.82 -40.64
C VAL A 657 -5.43 -6.07 -39.49
N ILE A 658 -6.63 -6.53 -39.81
CA ILE A 658 -7.67 -6.86 -38.84
C ILE A 658 -7.90 -8.35 -38.94
N THR A 659 -7.76 -9.07 -37.83
CA THR A 659 -8.06 -10.49 -37.73
C THR A 659 -9.21 -10.68 -36.73
N ALA A 660 -10.24 -11.41 -37.13
CA ALA A 660 -11.40 -11.74 -36.32
C ALA A 660 -11.48 -13.27 -36.18
N ALA A 661 -11.49 -13.77 -34.95
CA ALA A 661 -11.64 -15.20 -34.64
C ALA A 661 -12.96 -15.44 -33.90
N ASP A 662 -13.82 -16.33 -34.41
CA ASP A 662 -15.04 -16.71 -33.71
C ASP A 662 -14.76 -17.63 -32.50
N SER A 663 -15.81 -18.08 -31.83
CA SER A 663 -15.71 -19.04 -30.72
C SER A 663 -15.23 -20.43 -31.14
N SER A 664 -15.39 -20.78 -32.42
CA SER A 664 -14.92 -22.04 -33.02
C SER A 664 -13.48 -21.94 -33.53
N ASN A 665 -12.83 -20.78 -33.33
CA ASN A 665 -11.49 -20.42 -33.79
C ASN A 665 -11.34 -20.36 -35.33
N ASN A 666 -12.43 -20.21 -36.07
CA ASN A 666 -12.37 -19.86 -37.48
C ASN A 666 -11.93 -18.39 -37.60
N LYS A 667 -10.94 -18.11 -38.45
CA LYS A 667 -10.29 -16.79 -38.52
C LYS A 667 -10.52 -16.12 -39.87
N GLY A 668 -11.13 -14.96 -39.85
CA GLY A 668 -11.17 -14.05 -41.00
C GLY A 668 -10.12 -12.95 -40.85
N THR A 669 -9.50 -12.55 -41.95
CA THR A 669 -8.57 -11.41 -41.97
C THR A 669 -8.93 -10.45 -43.09
N ALA A 670 -8.95 -9.16 -42.79
CA ALA A 670 -9.04 -8.09 -43.77
C ALA A 670 -7.85 -7.14 -43.61
N SER A 671 -7.32 -6.67 -44.73
CA SER A 671 -6.23 -5.70 -44.74
C SER A 671 -6.63 -4.46 -45.54
N SER A 672 -6.19 -3.29 -45.09
CA SER A 672 -6.41 -2.02 -45.78
C SER A 672 -5.12 -1.20 -45.78
N ALA A 673 -4.71 -0.75 -46.96
CA ALA A 673 -3.58 0.15 -47.11
C ALA A 673 -3.97 1.57 -46.68
N TYR A 674 -3.07 2.25 -45.98
CA TYR A 674 -3.27 3.61 -45.50
C TYR A 674 -1.98 4.43 -45.64
N THR A 675 -2.07 5.59 -46.29
CA THR A 675 -0.95 6.53 -46.40
C THR A 675 -1.12 7.64 -45.37
N LEU A 676 -0.23 7.70 -44.38
CA LEU A 676 -0.19 8.78 -43.42
C LEU A 676 0.55 9.98 -43.99
N ASN A 677 -0.18 11.09 -44.18
CA ASN A 677 0.36 12.37 -44.59
C ASN A 677 0.04 13.42 -43.53
N LYS A 678 0.91 13.56 -42.53
CA LYS A 678 0.81 14.65 -41.55
C LYS A 678 1.20 15.97 -42.23
N PRO A 679 0.41 17.05 -42.08
CA PRO A 679 0.80 18.36 -42.57
C PRO A 679 2.11 18.79 -41.90
N LYS A 680 3.00 19.41 -42.68
CA LYS A 680 4.26 19.98 -42.17
C LYS A 680 3.92 20.95 -41.03
N PRO A 681 4.56 20.85 -39.85
CA PRO A 681 4.26 21.76 -38.73
C PRO A 681 4.44 23.21 -39.18
N ALA A 682 3.45 24.06 -38.89
CA ALA A 682 3.66 25.51 -38.94
C ALA A 682 4.77 25.85 -37.93
N PRO A 683 5.72 26.75 -38.26
CA PRO A 683 6.83 27.06 -37.38
C PRO A 683 6.30 27.53 -36.02
N ASN A 684 6.83 26.95 -34.94
CA ASN A 684 6.51 27.33 -33.57
C ASN A 684 6.71 28.84 -33.42
N LYS A 685 5.63 29.57 -33.13
CA LYS A 685 5.68 31.01 -32.85
C LYS A 685 6.34 31.19 -31.49
N MET A 686 7.65 31.43 -31.50
CA MET A 686 8.35 31.92 -30.32
C MET A 686 7.79 33.30 -29.95
N THR A 687 7.69 33.62 -28.67
CA THR A 687 7.19 34.93 -28.19
C THR A 687 8.14 35.51 -27.18
N GLY A 688 8.25 36.84 -27.09
CA GLY A 688 9.05 37.53 -26.09
C GLY A 688 8.33 38.76 -25.53
N LYS A 689 8.61 39.14 -24.27
CA LYS A 689 7.99 40.27 -23.57
C LYS A 689 8.97 41.43 -23.43
N VAL A 690 8.57 42.63 -23.82
CA VAL A 690 9.42 43.83 -23.81
C VAL A 690 9.66 44.31 -22.37
N ASN A 691 10.93 44.52 -21.98
CA ASN A 691 11.31 44.91 -20.61
C ASN A 691 11.70 46.41 -20.47
N VAL A 692 11.75 47.18 -21.56
CA VAL A 692 12.03 48.63 -21.57
C VAL A 692 10.78 49.45 -21.92
N ASN A 693 10.73 50.72 -21.50
CA ASN A 693 9.56 51.59 -21.66
C ASN A 693 9.11 51.73 -23.12
N VAL A 694 10.05 51.97 -24.03
CA VAL A 694 9.83 52.02 -25.48
C VAL A 694 10.99 51.31 -26.18
N LEU A 695 10.67 50.37 -27.05
CA LEU A 695 11.62 49.60 -27.85
C LEU A 695 11.36 49.86 -29.34
N ASN A 696 12.39 50.34 -30.04
CA ASN A 696 12.32 50.61 -31.47
C ASN A 696 12.43 49.32 -32.29
N ILE A 697 11.47 49.10 -33.18
CA ILE A 697 11.49 48.07 -34.21
C ILE A 697 12.22 48.65 -35.41
N ARG A 698 13.32 48.04 -35.85
CA ARG A 698 14.19 48.54 -36.92
C ARG A 698 14.06 47.70 -38.20
N SER A 699 14.33 48.29 -39.35
CA SER A 699 14.27 47.59 -40.65
C SER A 699 15.35 46.51 -40.82
N THR A 700 16.50 46.67 -40.15
CA THR A 700 17.63 45.73 -40.16
C THR A 700 18.12 45.44 -38.74
N ALA A 701 18.88 44.34 -38.56
CA ALA A 701 19.46 43.92 -37.27
C ALA A 701 20.65 44.80 -36.84
N SER A 702 20.44 46.11 -36.75
CA SER A 702 21.48 47.10 -36.45
C SER A 702 20.87 48.34 -35.81
N THR A 703 21.61 48.99 -34.91
CA THR A 703 21.23 50.30 -34.34
C THR A 703 21.17 51.41 -35.38
N LYS A 704 21.79 51.23 -36.55
CA LYS A 704 21.73 52.15 -37.70
C LYS A 704 20.51 51.92 -38.61
N GLY A 705 19.75 50.83 -38.40
CA GLY A 705 18.55 50.55 -39.20
C GLY A 705 17.42 51.56 -38.95
N LYS A 706 16.68 51.94 -40.02
CA LYS A 706 15.54 52.85 -39.93
C LYS A 706 14.48 52.31 -38.97
N ILE A 707 13.91 53.17 -38.14
CA ILE A 707 12.83 52.79 -37.22
C ILE A 707 11.55 52.61 -38.04
N VAL A 708 10.98 51.40 -38.00
CA VAL A 708 9.73 51.03 -38.70
C VAL A 708 8.55 50.91 -37.72
N GLY A 709 8.80 51.03 -36.41
CA GLY A 709 7.77 51.06 -35.39
C GLY A 709 8.35 51.06 -33.97
N THR A 710 7.46 51.02 -32.99
CA THR A 710 7.80 50.96 -31.57
C THR A 710 6.88 49.99 -30.84
N VAL A 711 7.38 49.38 -29.77
CA VAL A 711 6.61 48.52 -28.86
C VAL A 711 6.95 48.91 -27.41
N ARG A 712 5.97 48.90 -26.51
CA ARG A 712 6.11 49.39 -25.13
C ARG A 712 6.38 48.26 -24.13
N ARG A 713 6.84 48.62 -22.94
CA ARG A 713 7.05 47.68 -21.81
C ARG A 713 5.83 46.78 -21.60
N ASN A 714 6.10 45.53 -21.24
CA ASN A 714 5.13 44.46 -21.00
C ASN A 714 4.34 43.97 -22.22
N GLN A 715 4.48 44.58 -23.39
CA GLN A 715 3.84 44.07 -24.60
C GLN A 715 4.56 42.82 -25.11
N THR A 716 3.79 41.87 -25.63
CA THR A 716 4.28 40.61 -26.19
C THR A 716 4.48 40.74 -27.69
N VAL A 717 5.62 40.27 -28.19
CA VAL A 717 5.95 40.23 -29.61
C VAL A 717 6.17 38.79 -30.05
N THR A 718 5.81 38.47 -31.29
CA THR A 718 6.13 37.17 -31.89
C THR A 718 7.56 37.22 -32.42
N VAL A 719 8.42 36.31 -32.01
CA VAL A 719 9.79 36.15 -32.49
C VAL A 719 9.78 35.23 -33.71
N LEU A 720 10.20 35.77 -34.85
CA LEU A 720 10.26 35.07 -36.13
C LEU A 720 11.64 34.46 -36.39
N GLN A 721 12.71 35.12 -35.95
CA GLN A 721 14.09 34.70 -36.19
C GLN A 721 15.04 35.37 -35.17
N LYS A 722 16.17 34.73 -34.85
CA LYS A 722 17.29 35.33 -34.12
C LYS A 722 18.49 35.52 -35.06
N THR A 723 19.13 36.68 -35.02
CA THR A 723 20.33 37.01 -35.79
C THR A 723 21.31 37.73 -34.87
N GLY A 724 22.34 37.03 -34.42
CA GLY A 724 23.25 37.53 -33.38
C GLY A 724 22.50 37.93 -32.10
N SER A 725 22.70 39.16 -31.65
CA SER A 725 22.02 39.74 -30.49
C SER A 725 20.66 40.39 -30.81
N TRP A 726 20.11 40.18 -32.01
CA TRP A 726 18.83 40.74 -32.45
C TRP A 726 17.78 39.66 -32.70
N TYR A 727 16.52 40.01 -32.46
CA TYR A 727 15.36 39.19 -32.85
C TYR A 727 14.57 39.91 -33.94
N LYS A 728 14.28 39.21 -35.04
CA LYS A 728 13.24 39.60 -35.98
C LYS A 728 11.90 39.28 -35.33
N ILE A 729 11.05 40.29 -35.15
CA ILE A 729 9.78 40.18 -34.45
C ILE A 729 8.63 40.68 -35.31
N GLN A 730 7.43 40.19 -35.02
CA GLN A 730 6.16 40.70 -35.51
C GLN A 730 5.34 41.24 -34.34
N TYR A 731 4.89 42.49 -34.46
CA TYR A 731 4.01 43.16 -33.51
C TYR A 731 2.88 43.87 -34.28
N GLY A 732 1.66 43.33 -34.17
CA GLY A 732 0.54 43.72 -35.03
C GLY A 732 0.85 43.45 -36.52
N ARG A 733 0.71 44.48 -37.36
CA ARG A 733 1.06 44.44 -38.79
C ARG A 733 2.52 44.79 -39.09
N LYS A 734 3.31 45.17 -38.08
CA LYS A 734 4.70 45.61 -38.25
C LYS A 734 5.66 44.45 -38.05
N THR A 735 6.63 44.31 -38.94
CA THR A 735 7.71 43.31 -38.87
C THR A 735 9.05 44.02 -38.95
N GLY A 736 9.99 43.67 -38.08
CA GLY A 736 11.35 44.24 -38.07
C GLY A 736 12.20 43.65 -36.95
N PHE A 737 13.34 44.25 -36.66
CA PHE A 737 14.33 43.75 -35.71
C PHE A 737 14.35 44.56 -34.42
N VAL A 738 14.49 43.87 -33.29
CA VAL A 738 14.71 44.48 -31.97
C VAL A 738 15.92 43.85 -31.29
N ALA A 739 16.63 44.63 -30.46
CA ALA A 739 17.78 44.12 -29.72
C ALA A 739 17.29 43.15 -28.61
N GLY A 740 17.89 41.97 -28.55
CA GLY A 740 17.37 40.86 -27.75
C GLY A 740 17.50 41.01 -26.26
N GLN A 741 18.44 41.82 -25.78
CA GLN A 741 18.55 42.19 -24.36
C GLN A 741 17.29 42.90 -23.82
N TYR A 742 16.46 43.45 -24.71
CA TYR A 742 15.23 44.14 -24.35
C TYR A 742 13.98 43.25 -24.41
N LEU A 743 14.16 41.95 -24.66
CA LEU A 743 13.12 40.93 -24.59
C LEU A 743 13.41 39.97 -23.43
N SER A 744 12.39 39.75 -22.60
CA SER A 744 12.37 38.78 -21.52
C SER A 744 11.44 37.61 -21.87
N ASN A 745 11.64 36.46 -21.23
CA ASN A 745 10.78 35.28 -21.38
C ASN A 745 10.60 34.82 -22.83
N VAL A 746 11.68 34.81 -23.63
CA VAL A 746 11.62 34.31 -25.01
C VAL A 746 11.40 32.80 -24.98
N LYS A 747 10.20 32.34 -25.36
CA LYS A 747 9.78 30.92 -25.33
C LYS A 747 8.98 30.52 -26.55
#